data_AF-B7ZC32-F1
#
_entry.id   AF-B7ZC32-F1
#
_cell.length_a   1.000
_cell.length_b   1.000
_cell.length_c   1.000
_cell.angle_alpha   90.00
_cell.angle_beta   90.00
_cell.angle_gamma   90.00
#
_symmetry.space_group_name_H-M   'P 1'
#
loop_
_entity.id
_entity.type
_entity.pdbx_description
1 polymer ?
#
loop_
_entity_poly.entity_id
_entity_poly.type
_entity_poly.pdbx_seq_one_letter_code
_entity_poly.pdbx_strand_id
1 'polypeptide(L)'
;MPTQSVDSVKAVRVRPFSQREKNSGSKCVISMHSRTTTTTQDPKNPEHVKTFTFDLAYWSHNGFQRDKDGVLISADPSRKFAGQRDVFHDLGRGILDSAWQGYNATLLAYGQTGSGKSYSMIGFGCKQGIIPTVCEELFRAIENQGRNQEHQVMFSMLEIYKEIIRDLLSRTKKPGGLRIREDQQLGFYVEGLKSVPCENYAQIERLMEQGTKIRTTASTNMNASSSRSHLVITIQFKQVFLDRDLTKQSSINLVDLARSERQKSSGSEGDRLREGSCVNLSLTNLGSVISVLADAAMGKKVLHIPYRDSVLTKLLQSALGGNSRTALVAAVSPADICYEETLSTLRYAERERKIRNRAVANTWTLMRKSRAENSKLLPMMTFPHLLNLSEDPQLTRVLKYFIQAGTQPAPCPRPALSPPHPALRISDKHASFTNADGKVTVTPHSKCKVAVNGVPITTRTKLQHLDRLILGSNSTYLYVGFPSEWGSEDLSRFDYDFFQLERAAAEGASADKLGAADGGDGKAGPSVLAAFQDYIKLMPLVSEANQMSEEPKKGLNMELKVKNLASSDSRGYDLQKEVLVKVTHHGSHEVWIWSKAKFINRKFLMQELYQRFLDGDHGPVARDDDPFWDPVEVVRLGSAHIWLQSLAYCMKLEEQVEFLNCDGLEEAVLHTCIAPCSPTGQTHGEEDVVIDPLELLGKRMDFQIHIVRCLGVNWMKEDAKRGTQIGYRIYDLPNTIYTKPVWKSVNPQIEETVQFAALTASQEFLNYLRTNALIVDLWGLQEGCTELSCSQLGLMVTGEGHILVDTKKISTVKDISQAASNQIPELYLKLLKLEQETEPLRNINRALREENVLLKASLAKTASGQAPKPSNTLKISGMTAQLPSAGEMSQMCTQQAGSDRELAKALKVFYQSMNTARGQLFRLRRHQPPEVDQMLRPFIHQRSQMFKDLGDLRESSLWTLKMTLLL
;
A
#
# COMPACT_ATOMS: atom_id res chain seq x y z
N MET A 1 11.27 -49.90 -28.97
CA MET A 1 11.96 -48.60 -28.81
C MET A 1 11.71 -48.12 -27.40
N PRO A 2 12.71 -47.93 -26.54
CA PRO A 2 12.49 -47.16 -25.32
C PRO A 2 12.14 -45.75 -25.80
N THR A 3 10.93 -45.28 -25.49
CA THR A 3 10.51 -43.90 -25.76
C THR A 3 11.61 -42.99 -25.21
N GLN A 4 12.25 -42.20 -26.08
CA GLN A 4 13.16 -41.14 -25.65
C GLN A 4 12.44 -40.39 -24.53
N SER A 5 12.98 -40.44 -23.31
CA SER A 5 12.27 -39.91 -22.14
C SER A 5 12.12 -38.41 -22.33
N VAL A 6 10.94 -37.99 -22.78
CA VAL A 6 10.65 -36.60 -23.00
C VAL A 6 10.52 -35.98 -21.62
N ASP A 7 11.50 -35.15 -21.23
CA ASP A 7 11.53 -34.51 -19.92
C ASP A 7 10.36 -33.52 -19.71
N SER A 8 9.52 -33.31 -20.73
CA SER A 8 8.30 -32.53 -20.63
C SER A 8 7.16 -33.11 -21.47
N VAL A 9 5.95 -33.17 -20.92
CA VAL A 9 4.73 -33.62 -21.64
C VAL A 9 3.67 -32.52 -21.59
N LYS A 10 3.12 -32.10 -22.72
CA LYS A 10 2.02 -31.11 -22.78
C LYS A 10 0.75 -31.77 -23.30
N ALA A 11 -0.29 -31.71 -22.48
CA ALA A 11 -1.60 -32.25 -22.78
C ALA A 11 -2.69 -31.18 -22.78
N VAL A 12 -3.70 -31.34 -23.63
CA VAL A 12 -4.92 -30.53 -23.63
C VAL A 12 -6.11 -31.41 -23.25
N ARG A 13 -7.02 -30.88 -22.42
CA ARG A 13 -8.26 -31.56 -22.04
C ARG A 13 -9.48 -30.67 -22.26
N VAL A 14 -10.40 -31.13 -23.11
CA VAL A 14 -11.66 -30.44 -23.41
C VAL A 14 -12.78 -31.07 -22.58
N ARG A 15 -13.44 -30.26 -21.75
CA ARG A 15 -14.55 -30.71 -20.89
C ARG A 15 -15.91 -30.74 -21.61
N PRO A 16 -16.95 -31.41 -21.05
CA PRO A 16 -18.33 -31.23 -21.50
C PRO A 16 -18.81 -29.79 -21.32
N PHE A 17 -19.88 -29.40 -22.03
CA PHE A 17 -20.58 -28.16 -21.71
C PHE A 17 -21.11 -28.15 -20.28
N SER A 18 -20.87 -27.03 -19.60
CA SER A 18 -21.51 -26.71 -18.34
C SER A 18 -23.00 -26.43 -18.55
N GLN A 19 -23.78 -26.49 -17.48
CA GLN A 19 -25.21 -26.19 -17.57
C GLN A 19 -25.46 -24.77 -18.09
N ARG A 20 -24.63 -23.80 -17.69
CA ARG A 20 -24.71 -22.42 -18.17
C ARG A 20 -24.51 -22.32 -19.68
N GLU A 21 -23.49 -22.98 -20.22
CA GLU A 21 -23.22 -22.97 -21.67
C GLU A 21 -24.34 -23.66 -22.47
N LYS A 22 -24.88 -24.77 -21.96
CA LYS A 22 -26.06 -25.43 -22.55
C LYS A 22 -27.27 -24.49 -22.57
N ASN A 23 -27.57 -23.86 -21.44
CA ASN A 23 -28.68 -22.92 -21.32
C ASN A 23 -28.50 -21.68 -22.21
N SER A 24 -27.25 -21.31 -22.53
CA SER A 24 -26.93 -20.18 -23.40
C SER A 24 -27.00 -20.54 -24.89
N GLY A 25 -27.22 -21.81 -25.24
CA GLY A 25 -27.17 -22.28 -26.62
C GLY A 25 -25.77 -22.23 -27.26
N SER A 26 -24.71 -22.32 -26.45
CA SER A 26 -23.32 -22.21 -26.93
C SER A 26 -22.98 -23.27 -27.98
N LYS A 27 -22.23 -22.86 -29.00
CA LYS A 27 -21.69 -23.77 -30.03
C LYS A 27 -20.30 -24.28 -29.66
N CYS A 28 -19.98 -25.49 -30.12
CA CYS A 28 -18.64 -26.06 -29.94
C CYS A 28 -17.67 -25.47 -30.97
N VAL A 29 -16.62 -24.80 -30.52
CA VAL A 29 -15.60 -24.16 -31.36
C VAL A 29 -14.27 -24.92 -31.41
N ILE A 30 -14.22 -26.10 -30.81
CA ILE A 30 -13.02 -26.92 -30.67
C ILE A 30 -13.25 -28.30 -31.28
N SER A 31 -12.24 -28.83 -31.96
CA SER A 31 -12.24 -30.19 -32.50
C SER A 31 -10.89 -30.86 -32.27
N MET A 32 -10.90 -32.18 -32.05
CA MET A 32 -9.68 -32.99 -31.92
C MET A 32 -9.63 -34.05 -33.01
N HIS A 33 -8.74 -33.85 -33.98
CA HIS A 33 -8.62 -34.71 -35.15
C HIS A 33 -7.90 -36.01 -34.81
N SER A 34 -6.89 -35.94 -33.94
CA SER A 34 -6.08 -37.07 -33.44
C SER A 34 -5.88 -36.96 -31.92
N ARG A 35 -5.10 -37.88 -31.32
CA ARG A 35 -4.65 -37.77 -29.92
C ARG A 35 -3.61 -36.67 -29.68
N THR A 36 -3.22 -35.91 -30.70
CA THR A 36 -2.17 -34.86 -30.60
C THR A 36 -2.61 -33.53 -31.20
N THR A 37 -3.55 -33.54 -32.15
CA THR A 37 -3.93 -32.35 -32.94
C THR A 37 -5.28 -31.80 -32.47
N THR A 38 -5.26 -30.57 -31.98
CA THR A 38 -6.45 -29.81 -31.56
C THR A 38 -6.63 -28.60 -32.46
N THR A 39 -7.85 -28.36 -32.93
CA THR A 39 -8.17 -27.27 -33.83
C THR A 39 -9.27 -26.40 -33.21
N THR A 40 -9.17 -25.08 -33.39
CA THR A 40 -10.15 -24.10 -32.91
C THR A 40 -10.65 -23.23 -34.05
N GLN A 41 -11.95 -22.97 -34.10
CA GLN A 41 -12.58 -22.12 -35.11
C GLN A 41 -13.09 -20.82 -34.47
N ASP A 42 -12.72 -19.67 -35.05
CA ASP A 42 -13.20 -18.38 -34.54
C ASP A 42 -14.71 -18.23 -34.80
N PRO A 43 -15.54 -18.06 -33.75
CA PRO A 43 -16.99 -17.91 -33.93
C PRO A 43 -17.37 -16.62 -34.67
N LYS A 44 -16.50 -15.61 -34.73
CA LYS A 44 -16.71 -14.37 -35.48
C LYS A 44 -16.20 -14.44 -36.92
N ASN A 45 -15.25 -15.34 -37.20
CA ASN A 45 -14.68 -15.54 -38.53
C ASN A 45 -14.45 -17.04 -38.78
N PRO A 46 -15.47 -17.78 -39.27
CA PRO A 46 -15.40 -19.22 -39.42
C PRO A 46 -14.29 -19.72 -40.33
N GLU A 47 -13.79 -18.91 -41.25
CA GLU A 47 -12.66 -19.26 -42.13
C GLU A 47 -11.33 -19.29 -41.39
N HIS A 48 -11.25 -18.61 -40.24
CA HIS A 48 -10.03 -18.49 -39.47
C HIS A 48 -9.91 -19.65 -38.47
N VAL A 49 -9.41 -20.77 -38.99
CA VAL A 49 -9.14 -22.00 -38.24
C VAL A 49 -7.69 -22.02 -37.76
N LYS A 50 -7.48 -22.31 -36.47
CA LYS A 50 -6.14 -22.50 -35.88
C LYS A 50 -5.95 -23.91 -35.41
N THR A 51 -4.84 -24.52 -35.82
CA THR A 51 -4.44 -25.87 -35.43
C THR A 51 -3.25 -25.83 -34.50
N PHE A 52 -3.31 -26.61 -33.44
CA PHE A 52 -2.28 -26.78 -32.44
C PHE A 52 -1.89 -28.25 -32.33
N THR A 53 -0.61 -28.51 -32.07
CA THR A 53 -0.09 -29.87 -31.86
C THR A 53 0.51 -29.99 -30.46
N PHE A 54 -0.04 -30.92 -29.69
CA PHE A 54 0.38 -31.28 -28.33
C PHE A 54 0.84 -32.73 -28.30
N ASP A 55 1.42 -33.16 -27.17
CA ASP A 55 1.82 -34.55 -26.98
C ASP A 55 0.59 -35.44 -26.75
N LEU A 56 -0.43 -34.90 -26.07
CA LEU A 56 -1.68 -35.59 -25.75
C LEU A 56 -2.89 -34.63 -25.85
N ALA A 57 -4.01 -35.15 -26.33
CA ALA A 57 -5.25 -34.41 -26.50
C ALA A 57 -6.44 -35.29 -26.05
N TYR A 58 -7.12 -34.85 -24.99
CA TYR A 58 -8.22 -35.56 -24.35
C TYR A 58 -9.57 -34.91 -24.69
N TRP A 59 -10.40 -35.67 -25.38
CA TRP A 59 -11.76 -35.26 -25.70
C TRP A 59 -12.71 -35.80 -24.63
N SER A 60 -13.22 -34.95 -23.74
CA SER A 60 -14.24 -35.33 -22.76
C SER A 60 -15.59 -34.69 -23.04
N HIS A 61 -15.79 -34.08 -24.20
CA HIS A 61 -16.95 -33.21 -24.46
C HIS A 61 -18.28 -33.95 -24.66
N ASN A 62 -18.26 -35.06 -25.40
CA ASN A 62 -19.42 -35.88 -25.73
C ASN A 62 -19.04 -37.36 -25.89
N GLY A 63 -20.00 -38.22 -26.23
CA GLY A 63 -19.76 -39.66 -26.41
C GLY A 63 -19.58 -40.45 -25.11
N PHE A 64 -20.08 -39.90 -23.99
CA PHE A 64 -20.05 -40.55 -22.69
C PHE A 64 -21.45 -40.98 -22.23
N GLN A 65 -21.48 -41.94 -21.33
CA GLN A 65 -22.64 -42.29 -20.50
C GLN A 65 -22.24 -42.23 -19.02
N ARG A 66 -23.23 -42.22 -18.12
CA ARG A 66 -22.99 -42.32 -16.67
C ARG A 66 -23.13 -43.78 -16.26
N ASP A 67 -22.14 -44.29 -15.52
CA ASP A 67 -22.30 -45.55 -14.82
C ASP A 67 -23.18 -45.41 -13.56
N LYS A 68 -23.37 -46.52 -12.84
CA LYS A 68 -24.15 -46.61 -11.60
C LYS A 68 -23.66 -45.67 -10.49
N ASP A 69 -22.38 -45.31 -10.49
CA ASP A 69 -21.77 -44.43 -9.50
C ASP A 69 -21.69 -42.97 -10.00
N GLY A 70 -22.25 -42.70 -11.19
CA GLY A 70 -22.30 -41.38 -11.81
C GLY A 70 -21.01 -40.96 -12.53
N VAL A 71 -20.04 -41.86 -12.68
CA VAL A 71 -18.77 -41.65 -13.40
C VAL A 71 -19.04 -41.61 -14.91
N LEU A 72 -18.38 -40.70 -15.60
CA LEU A 72 -18.48 -40.60 -17.06
C LEU A 72 -17.56 -41.63 -17.68
N ILE A 73 -18.15 -42.59 -18.39
CA ILE A 73 -17.47 -43.64 -19.14
C ILE A 73 -17.80 -43.51 -20.62
N SER A 74 -16.96 -44.05 -21.50
CA SER A 74 -17.25 -44.02 -22.93
C SER A 74 -18.56 -44.77 -23.21
N ALA A 75 -19.44 -44.17 -24.00
CA ALA A 75 -20.67 -44.81 -24.46
C ALA A 75 -20.40 -45.85 -25.57
N ASP A 76 -19.21 -45.80 -26.18
CA ASP A 76 -18.79 -46.69 -27.26
C ASP A 76 -17.26 -46.85 -27.22
N PRO A 77 -16.72 -48.07 -27.14
CA PRO A 77 -15.28 -48.32 -27.13
C PRO A 77 -14.53 -47.73 -28.34
N SER A 78 -15.23 -47.54 -29.48
CA SER A 78 -14.66 -46.95 -30.69
C SER A 78 -14.57 -45.41 -30.67
N ARG A 79 -15.18 -44.75 -29.66
CA ARG A 79 -15.24 -43.28 -29.57
C ARG A 79 -14.11 -42.67 -28.74
N LYS A 80 -13.75 -41.44 -29.11
CA LYS A 80 -12.63 -40.63 -28.60
C LYS A 80 -12.76 -40.14 -27.13
N PHE A 81 -13.75 -40.61 -26.35
CA PHE A 81 -13.99 -40.07 -25.01
C PHE A 81 -12.84 -40.43 -24.05
N ALA A 82 -12.32 -39.43 -23.32
CA ALA A 82 -11.30 -39.60 -22.28
C ALA A 82 -11.85 -39.25 -20.89
N GLY A 83 -11.88 -40.23 -20.00
CA GLY A 83 -12.27 -40.10 -18.59
C GLY A 83 -11.11 -39.77 -17.65
N GLN A 84 -11.34 -39.86 -16.34
CA GLN A 84 -10.29 -39.63 -15.33
C GLN A 84 -9.17 -40.66 -15.40
N ARG A 85 -9.53 -41.94 -15.60
CA ARG A 85 -8.58 -43.06 -15.69
C ARG A 85 -7.64 -42.93 -16.89
N ASP A 86 -8.16 -42.53 -18.04
CA ASP A 86 -7.34 -42.33 -19.26
C ASP A 86 -6.29 -41.24 -19.03
N VAL A 87 -6.70 -40.12 -18.43
CA VAL A 87 -5.79 -39.01 -18.13
C VAL A 87 -4.75 -39.40 -17.06
N PHE A 88 -5.15 -40.16 -16.03
CA PHE A 88 -4.21 -40.68 -15.04
C PHE A 88 -3.21 -41.66 -15.68
N HIS A 89 -3.68 -42.59 -16.51
CA HIS A 89 -2.83 -43.57 -17.15
C HIS A 89 -1.72 -42.91 -17.97
N ASP A 90 -2.06 -41.87 -18.72
CA ASP A 90 -1.13 -41.22 -19.63
C ASP A 90 -0.22 -40.17 -18.94
N LEU A 91 -0.74 -39.40 -17.96
CA LEU A 91 0.04 -38.36 -17.26
C LEU A 91 0.49 -38.78 -15.86
N GLY A 92 -0.46 -39.23 -15.02
CA GLY A 92 -0.20 -39.57 -13.61
C GLY A 92 0.79 -40.71 -13.46
N ARG A 93 0.70 -41.74 -14.31
CA ARG A 93 1.64 -42.86 -14.30
C ARG A 93 3.06 -42.43 -14.66
N GLY A 94 3.23 -41.56 -15.66
CA GLY A 94 4.55 -41.03 -16.03
C GLY A 94 5.22 -40.22 -14.92
N ILE A 95 4.42 -39.51 -14.12
CA ILE A 95 4.89 -38.80 -12.92
C ILE A 95 5.36 -39.80 -11.85
N LEU A 96 4.57 -40.86 -11.58
CA LEU A 96 4.96 -41.92 -10.65
C LEU A 96 6.22 -42.66 -11.08
N ASP A 97 6.30 -43.09 -12.33
CA ASP A 97 7.45 -43.82 -12.87
C ASP A 97 8.73 -42.99 -12.73
N SER A 98 8.63 -41.68 -12.97
CA SER A 98 9.74 -40.75 -12.79
C SER A 98 10.16 -40.64 -11.32
N ALA A 99 9.20 -40.54 -10.41
CA ALA A 99 9.45 -40.49 -8.97
C ALA A 99 10.13 -41.76 -8.44
N TRP A 100 9.69 -42.94 -8.89
CA TRP A 100 10.30 -44.23 -8.58
C TRP A 100 11.73 -44.36 -9.10
N GLN A 101 12.02 -43.76 -10.25
CA GLN A 101 13.38 -43.70 -10.79
C GLN A 101 14.29 -42.70 -10.03
N GLY A 102 13.73 -41.86 -9.15
CA GLY A 102 14.45 -40.84 -8.39
C GLY A 102 14.51 -39.47 -9.06
N TYR A 103 13.75 -39.24 -10.13
CA TYR A 103 13.61 -37.92 -10.74
C TYR A 103 12.57 -37.08 -10.01
N ASN A 104 12.82 -35.78 -9.88
CA ASN A 104 11.75 -34.85 -9.53
C ASN A 104 10.73 -34.81 -10.67
N ALA A 105 9.45 -34.70 -10.32
CA ALA A 105 8.37 -34.68 -11.27
C ALA A 105 7.35 -33.61 -10.90
N THR A 106 6.87 -32.85 -11.88
CA THR A 106 5.89 -31.78 -11.66
C THR A 106 4.74 -31.93 -12.64
N LEU A 107 3.49 -31.82 -12.18
CA LEU A 107 2.30 -31.74 -13.00
C LEU A 107 1.56 -30.43 -12.72
N LEU A 108 1.39 -29.61 -13.75
CA LEU A 108 0.71 -28.32 -13.69
C LEU A 108 -0.65 -28.42 -14.38
N ALA A 109 -1.72 -27.91 -13.77
CA ALA A 109 -2.99 -27.68 -14.44
C ALA A 109 -3.21 -26.20 -14.72
N TYR A 110 -3.48 -25.84 -15.98
CA TYR A 110 -3.63 -24.46 -16.45
C TYR A 110 -4.92 -24.25 -17.25
N GLY A 111 -5.50 -23.05 -17.18
CA GLY A 111 -6.69 -22.66 -17.92
C GLY A 111 -7.65 -21.78 -17.12
N GLN A 112 -8.74 -21.35 -17.75
CA GLN A 112 -9.73 -20.45 -17.12
C GLN A 112 -10.51 -21.11 -15.97
N THR A 113 -11.20 -20.31 -15.16
CA THR A 113 -12.16 -20.81 -14.16
C THR A 113 -13.21 -21.68 -14.83
N GLY A 114 -13.49 -22.82 -14.21
CA GLY A 114 -14.49 -23.76 -14.69
C GLY A 114 -14.06 -24.56 -15.92
N SER A 115 -12.82 -24.44 -16.44
CA SER A 115 -12.37 -25.25 -17.58
C SER A 115 -12.09 -26.73 -17.24
N GLY A 116 -11.91 -27.05 -15.95
CA GLY A 116 -11.70 -28.43 -15.48
C GLY A 116 -10.33 -28.73 -14.87
N LYS A 117 -9.55 -27.70 -14.45
CA LYS A 117 -8.26 -27.88 -13.76
C LYS A 117 -8.39 -28.74 -12.49
N SER A 118 -9.14 -28.26 -11.50
CA SER A 118 -9.36 -28.97 -10.23
C SER A 118 -10.09 -30.31 -10.42
N TYR A 119 -10.94 -30.44 -11.45
CA TYR A 119 -11.55 -31.72 -11.81
C TYR A 119 -10.49 -32.74 -12.27
N SER A 120 -9.49 -32.30 -13.05
CA SER A 120 -8.41 -33.16 -13.50
C SER A 120 -7.43 -33.49 -12.37
N MET A 121 -7.09 -32.51 -11.53
CA MET A 121 -6.11 -32.68 -10.45
C MET A 121 -6.69 -33.42 -9.25
N ILE A 122 -7.80 -32.94 -8.67
CA ILE A 122 -8.37 -33.48 -7.43
C ILE A 122 -9.56 -34.39 -7.72
N GLY A 123 -10.46 -33.96 -8.60
CA GLY A 123 -11.71 -34.66 -8.86
C GLY A 123 -12.76 -34.45 -7.77
N PHE A 124 -13.88 -35.19 -7.84
CA PHE A 124 -14.99 -35.07 -6.88
C PHE A 124 -15.64 -36.44 -6.61
N GLY A 125 -15.85 -36.77 -5.34
CA GLY A 125 -16.52 -38.01 -4.93
C GLY A 125 -15.84 -39.25 -5.52
N CYS A 126 -16.62 -40.12 -6.16
CA CYS A 126 -16.13 -41.30 -6.89
C CYS A 126 -15.24 -40.97 -8.11
N LYS A 127 -15.21 -39.70 -8.57
CA LYS A 127 -14.45 -39.25 -9.75
C LYS A 127 -13.11 -38.68 -9.31
N GLN A 128 -12.28 -39.50 -8.67
CA GLN A 128 -10.96 -39.07 -8.23
C GLN A 128 -10.10 -38.58 -9.41
N GLY A 129 -9.36 -37.50 -9.17
CA GLY A 129 -8.42 -36.90 -10.12
C GLY A 129 -7.05 -37.55 -10.05
N ILE A 130 -6.09 -36.92 -10.70
CA ILE A 130 -4.72 -37.42 -10.76
C ILE A 130 -4.07 -37.49 -9.38
N ILE A 131 -4.30 -36.51 -8.50
CA ILE A 131 -3.64 -36.42 -7.19
C ILE A 131 -4.02 -37.60 -6.28
N PRO A 132 -5.31 -37.85 -5.98
CA PRO A 132 -5.68 -39.01 -5.15
C PRO A 132 -5.15 -40.32 -5.73
N THR A 133 -5.30 -40.53 -7.05
CA THR A 133 -4.89 -41.78 -7.70
C THR A 133 -3.36 -41.94 -7.71
N VAL A 134 -2.58 -40.87 -7.88
CA VAL A 134 -1.11 -40.92 -7.75
C VAL A 134 -0.72 -41.36 -6.34
N CYS A 135 -1.36 -40.80 -5.31
CA CYS A 135 -1.08 -41.16 -3.92
C CYS A 135 -1.47 -42.62 -3.61
N GLU A 136 -2.63 -43.06 -4.07
CA GLU A 136 -3.12 -44.43 -3.89
C GLU A 136 -2.18 -45.45 -4.58
N GLU A 137 -1.84 -45.20 -5.84
CA GLU A 137 -0.95 -46.05 -6.63
C GLU A 137 0.48 -46.07 -6.09
N LEU A 138 0.98 -44.96 -5.55
CA LEU A 138 2.27 -44.90 -4.86
C LEU A 138 2.31 -45.88 -3.68
N PHE A 139 1.33 -45.79 -2.78
CA PHE A 139 1.28 -46.67 -1.60
C PHE A 139 1.00 -48.12 -1.98
N ARG A 140 0.12 -48.37 -2.94
CA ARG A 140 -0.10 -49.72 -3.47
C ARG A 140 1.18 -50.31 -4.06
N ALA A 141 1.99 -49.51 -4.75
CA ALA A 141 3.27 -49.96 -5.27
C ALA A 141 4.29 -50.21 -4.15
N ILE A 142 4.32 -49.39 -3.08
CA ILE A 142 5.16 -49.60 -1.89
C ILE A 142 4.83 -50.92 -1.19
N GLU A 143 3.54 -51.21 -0.99
CA GLU A 143 3.07 -52.45 -0.33
C GLU A 143 3.47 -53.72 -1.08
N ASN A 144 3.66 -53.61 -2.41
CA ASN A 144 4.07 -54.73 -3.26
C ASN A 144 5.60 -54.86 -3.41
N GLN A 145 6.41 -54.03 -2.74
CA GLN A 145 7.88 -54.14 -2.78
C GLN A 145 8.44 -55.18 -1.79
N GLY A 146 9.63 -55.71 -2.09
CA GLY A 146 10.32 -56.69 -1.25
C GLY A 146 10.97 -56.09 0.00
N ARG A 147 11.28 -56.96 0.99
CA ARG A 147 11.83 -56.57 2.32
C ARG A 147 13.19 -55.86 2.32
N ASN A 148 13.90 -55.78 1.20
CA ASN A 148 15.24 -55.19 1.11
C ASN A 148 15.24 -53.67 0.81
N GLN A 149 14.06 -53.03 0.81
CA GLN A 149 13.92 -51.61 0.51
C GLN A 149 13.04 -50.93 1.55
N GLU A 150 13.48 -49.79 2.06
CA GLU A 150 12.68 -48.93 2.92
C GLU A 150 12.18 -47.71 2.15
N HIS A 151 10.95 -47.30 2.45
CA HIS A 151 10.26 -46.22 1.77
C HIS A 151 9.81 -45.17 2.78
N GLN A 152 10.05 -43.90 2.48
CA GLN A 152 9.56 -42.78 3.27
C GLN A 152 8.80 -41.82 2.36
N VAL A 153 7.56 -41.50 2.75
CA VAL A 153 6.69 -40.56 2.05
C VAL A 153 6.39 -39.40 2.99
N MET A 154 6.67 -38.17 2.54
CA MET A 154 6.31 -36.94 3.24
C MET A 154 5.35 -36.13 2.39
N PHE A 155 4.30 -35.58 3.00
CA PHE A 155 3.25 -34.82 2.34
C PHE A 155 3.20 -33.37 2.84
N SER A 156 3.08 -32.42 1.92
CA SER A 156 2.83 -31.01 2.22
C SER A 156 1.82 -30.42 1.25
N MET A 157 1.06 -29.42 1.72
CA MET A 157 -0.01 -28.79 0.95
C MET A 157 -0.07 -27.31 1.31
N LEU A 158 0.08 -26.43 0.32
CA LEU A 158 0.06 -24.99 0.51
C LEU A 158 -0.82 -24.28 -0.53
N GLU A 159 -1.27 -23.10 -0.14
CA GLU A 159 -1.99 -22.16 -0.99
C GLU A 159 -1.13 -20.91 -1.22
N ILE A 160 -1.11 -20.40 -2.45
CA ILE A 160 -0.56 -19.08 -2.79
C ILE A 160 -1.71 -18.19 -3.23
N TYR A 161 -1.94 -17.10 -2.50
CA TYR A 161 -2.95 -16.10 -2.83
C TYR A 161 -2.38 -14.69 -2.64
N LYS A 162 -2.38 -13.87 -3.70
CA LYS A 162 -1.79 -12.53 -3.71
C LYS A 162 -0.35 -12.50 -3.17
N GLU A 163 0.51 -13.40 -3.66
CA GLU A 163 1.90 -13.58 -3.21
C GLU A 163 2.08 -13.95 -1.71
N ILE A 164 0.99 -14.26 -1.00
CA ILE A 164 1.03 -14.74 0.38
C ILE A 164 0.90 -16.26 0.38
N ILE A 165 1.85 -16.93 1.03
CA ILE A 165 1.86 -18.39 1.18
C ILE A 165 1.15 -18.78 2.47
N ARG A 166 0.21 -19.71 2.37
CA ARG A 166 -0.50 -20.27 3.52
C ARG A 166 -0.33 -21.78 3.54
N ASP A 167 0.12 -22.30 4.68
CA ASP A 167 0.16 -23.73 4.95
C ASP A 167 -1.25 -24.26 5.19
N LEU A 168 -1.70 -25.22 4.39
CA LEU A 168 -3.03 -25.83 4.50
C LEU A 168 -3.07 -27.01 5.48
N LEU A 169 -1.92 -27.43 6.02
CA LEU A 169 -1.81 -28.47 7.04
C LEU A 169 -1.57 -27.90 8.44
N SER A 170 -1.30 -26.59 8.55
CA SER A 170 -1.22 -25.87 9.82
C SER A 170 -2.58 -25.34 10.26
N ARG A 171 -2.90 -25.47 11.55
CA ARG A 171 -4.08 -24.85 12.16
C ARG A 171 -3.83 -23.37 12.52
N THR A 172 -2.57 -22.98 12.69
CA THR A 172 -2.17 -21.62 13.09
C THR A 172 -1.86 -20.78 11.85
N LYS A 173 -2.53 -19.62 11.75
CA LYS A 173 -2.27 -18.64 10.70
C LYS A 173 -1.12 -17.74 11.14
N LYS A 174 0.00 -17.75 10.41
CA LYS A 174 1.04 -16.72 10.56
C LYS A 174 0.56 -15.41 9.91
N PRO A 175 0.59 -14.26 10.63
CA PRO A 175 0.36 -12.95 10.02
C PRO A 175 1.34 -12.74 8.86
N GLY A 176 0.86 -12.32 7.69
CA GLY A 176 1.69 -12.11 6.50
C GLY A 176 2.09 -13.37 5.70
N GLY A 177 1.75 -14.58 6.16
CA GLY A 177 2.04 -15.84 5.48
C GLY A 177 3.42 -16.42 5.75
N LEU A 178 3.74 -17.53 5.08
CA LEU A 178 5.06 -18.17 5.14
C LEU A 178 6.06 -17.49 4.19
N ARG A 179 7.34 -17.51 4.55
CA ARG A 179 8.43 -16.91 3.77
C ARG A 179 9.07 -17.93 2.83
N ILE A 180 9.47 -17.50 1.64
CA ILE A 180 10.35 -18.28 0.76
C ILE A 180 11.81 -17.94 1.07
N ARG A 181 12.66 -18.97 1.06
CA ARG A 181 14.11 -18.85 1.13
C ARG A 181 14.73 -19.62 -0.04
N GLU A 182 16.00 -19.34 -0.32
CA GLU A 182 16.78 -20.02 -1.34
C GLU A 182 17.97 -20.72 -0.69
N ASP A 183 18.14 -22.01 -0.95
CA ASP A 183 19.33 -22.77 -0.58
C ASP A 183 20.09 -23.17 -1.85
N GLN A 184 21.43 -23.16 -1.79
CA GLN A 184 22.27 -23.45 -2.95
C GLN A 184 22.10 -24.86 -3.53
N GLN A 185 21.69 -25.84 -2.71
CA GLN A 185 21.50 -27.22 -3.13
C GLN A 185 20.02 -27.55 -3.38
N LEU A 186 19.11 -27.05 -2.53
CA LEU A 186 17.68 -27.36 -2.60
C LEU A 186 16.91 -26.40 -3.53
N GLY A 187 17.46 -25.23 -3.86
CA GLY A 187 16.77 -24.16 -4.55
C GLY A 187 15.79 -23.42 -3.62
N PHE A 188 14.74 -22.84 -4.19
CA PHE A 188 13.71 -22.16 -3.40
C PHE A 188 12.87 -23.14 -2.56
N TYR A 189 12.70 -22.83 -1.28
CA TYR A 189 11.85 -23.59 -0.36
C TYR A 189 11.03 -22.65 0.54
N VAL A 190 9.96 -23.17 1.14
CA VAL A 190 9.10 -22.42 2.05
C VAL A 190 9.51 -22.68 3.49
N GLU A 191 10.00 -21.67 4.18
CA GLU A 191 10.41 -21.76 5.58
C GLU A 191 9.19 -21.94 6.49
N GLY A 192 9.24 -22.96 7.35
CA GLY A 192 8.17 -23.29 8.30
C GLY A 192 6.96 -23.97 7.67
N LEU A 193 7.02 -24.38 6.40
CA LEU A 193 6.00 -25.23 5.79
C LEU A 193 6.01 -26.61 6.46
N LYS A 194 4.86 -27.06 6.92
CA LYS A 194 4.71 -28.37 7.55
C LYS A 194 4.80 -29.48 6.49
N SER A 195 5.73 -30.41 6.72
CA SER A 195 5.84 -31.66 5.96
C SER A 195 5.51 -32.82 6.89
N VAL A 196 4.48 -33.59 6.55
CA VAL A 196 3.91 -34.64 7.40
C VAL A 196 4.32 -36.02 6.86
N PRO A 197 4.94 -36.89 7.66
CA PRO A 197 5.20 -38.26 7.25
C PRO A 197 3.87 -39.03 7.11
N CYS A 198 3.75 -39.80 6.03
CA CYS A 198 2.55 -40.59 5.72
C CYS A 198 2.92 -42.06 5.48
N GLU A 199 2.15 -42.98 6.06
CA GLU A 199 2.36 -44.43 5.98
C GLU A 199 1.41 -45.12 5.00
N ASN A 200 0.29 -44.49 4.66
CA ASN A 200 -0.69 -45.03 3.72
C ASN A 200 -1.51 -43.90 3.06
N TYR A 201 -2.25 -44.26 2.01
CA TYR A 201 -3.10 -43.34 1.26
C TYR A 201 -4.18 -42.69 2.13
N ALA A 202 -4.77 -43.43 3.09
CA ALA A 202 -5.83 -42.90 3.95
C ALA A 202 -5.35 -41.72 4.83
N GLN A 203 -4.08 -41.69 5.22
CA GLN A 203 -3.50 -40.52 5.91
C GLN A 203 -3.40 -39.30 4.98
N ILE A 204 -2.96 -39.48 3.73
CA ILE A 204 -2.91 -38.40 2.74
C ILE A 204 -4.33 -37.87 2.44
N GLU A 205 -5.30 -38.76 2.28
CA GLU A 205 -6.69 -38.38 2.02
C GLU A 205 -7.25 -37.48 3.12
N ARG A 206 -7.02 -37.82 4.41
CA ARG A 206 -7.40 -36.96 5.55
C ARG A 206 -6.69 -35.60 5.54
N LEU A 207 -5.41 -35.56 5.18
CA LEU A 207 -4.64 -34.30 5.06
C LEU A 207 -5.18 -33.42 3.94
N MET A 208 -5.55 -34.02 2.79
CA MET A 208 -6.19 -33.31 1.68
C MET A 208 -7.56 -32.75 2.05
N GLU A 209 -8.39 -33.52 2.77
CA GLU A 209 -9.67 -33.05 3.28
C GLU A 209 -9.50 -31.88 4.26
N GLN A 210 -8.54 -31.98 5.18
CA GLN A 210 -8.19 -30.91 6.11
C GLN A 210 -7.79 -29.63 5.35
N GLY A 211 -6.88 -29.75 4.38
CA GLY A 211 -6.41 -28.61 3.62
C GLY A 211 -7.52 -27.97 2.78
N THR A 212 -8.41 -28.78 2.22
CA THR A 212 -9.58 -28.30 1.45
C THR A 212 -10.57 -27.54 2.35
N LYS A 213 -10.81 -27.99 3.58
CA LYS A 213 -11.63 -27.26 4.57
C LYS A 213 -11.01 -25.90 4.94
N ILE A 214 -9.70 -25.85 5.19
CA ILE A 214 -9.00 -24.60 5.50
C ILE A 214 -9.05 -23.63 4.32
N ARG A 215 -8.85 -24.12 3.09
CA ARG A 215 -8.94 -23.32 1.87
C ARG A 215 -10.35 -22.73 1.67
N THR A 216 -11.39 -23.52 1.96
CA THR A 216 -12.79 -23.09 1.83
C THR A 216 -13.14 -22.00 2.84
N THR A 217 -12.75 -22.16 4.11
CA THR A 217 -12.99 -21.15 5.17
C THR A 217 -12.22 -19.86 4.94
N ALA A 218 -11.01 -19.93 4.36
CA ALA A 218 -10.28 -18.75 3.92
C ALA A 218 -11.03 -17.99 2.82
N SER A 219 -11.69 -18.73 1.91
CA SER A 219 -12.39 -18.13 0.78
C SER A 219 -13.61 -17.32 1.21
N THR A 220 -14.36 -17.81 2.20
CA THR A 220 -15.52 -17.12 2.77
C THR A 220 -15.13 -15.90 3.61
N ASN A 221 -14.04 -15.99 4.39
CA ASN A 221 -13.67 -14.92 5.32
C ASN A 221 -12.88 -13.76 4.67
N MET A 222 -12.32 -13.91 3.48
CA MET A 222 -11.39 -12.92 2.89
C MET A 222 -11.80 -12.35 1.52
N ASN A 223 -13.05 -12.54 1.06
CA ASN A 223 -13.43 -12.30 -0.36
C ASN A 223 -12.50 -13.03 -1.37
N ALA A 224 -11.73 -14.01 -0.88
CA ALA A 224 -10.70 -14.70 -1.63
C ALA A 224 -11.34 -15.89 -2.35
N SER A 225 -11.77 -15.75 -3.60
CA SER A 225 -12.26 -16.92 -4.33
C SER A 225 -11.12 -17.93 -4.52
N SER A 226 -11.35 -19.21 -4.23
CA SER A 226 -10.42 -20.32 -4.51
C SER A 226 -9.98 -20.39 -5.98
N SER A 227 -10.72 -19.75 -6.89
CA SER A 227 -10.34 -19.57 -8.30
C SER A 227 -9.13 -18.64 -8.50
N ARG A 228 -8.82 -17.78 -7.53
CA ARG A 228 -7.74 -16.77 -7.59
C ARG A 228 -6.47 -17.19 -6.85
N SER A 229 -6.46 -18.39 -6.26
CA SER A 229 -5.33 -18.94 -5.50
C SER A 229 -4.72 -20.14 -6.23
N HIS A 230 -3.41 -20.33 -6.13
CA HIS A 230 -2.76 -21.56 -6.56
C HIS A 230 -2.74 -22.57 -5.42
N LEU A 231 -2.97 -23.84 -5.73
CA LEU A 231 -2.76 -24.94 -4.81
C LEU A 231 -1.52 -25.72 -5.24
N VAL A 232 -0.58 -25.91 -4.31
CA VAL A 232 0.61 -26.73 -4.52
C VAL A 232 0.60 -27.87 -3.50
N ILE A 233 0.56 -29.10 -4.00
CA ILE A 233 0.77 -30.31 -3.21
C ILE A 233 2.14 -30.87 -3.55
N THR A 234 2.93 -31.18 -2.54
CA THR A 234 4.26 -31.77 -2.72
C THR A 234 4.36 -33.07 -1.92
N ILE A 235 4.74 -34.14 -2.62
CA ILE A 235 5.03 -35.46 -2.05
C ILE A 235 6.53 -35.69 -2.20
N GLN A 236 7.25 -35.77 -1.09
CA GLN A 236 8.65 -36.19 -1.11
C GLN A 236 8.70 -37.70 -0.90
N PHE A 237 9.30 -38.40 -1.86
CA PHE A 237 9.42 -39.84 -1.85
C PHE A 237 10.89 -40.25 -1.79
N LYS A 238 11.25 -41.00 -0.76
CA LYS A 238 12.61 -41.50 -0.53
C LYS A 238 12.61 -43.01 -0.50
N GLN A 239 13.54 -43.61 -1.22
CA GLN A 239 13.77 -45.06 -1.31
C GLN A 239 15.18 -45.36 -0.82
N VAL A 240 15.31 -46.23 0.18
CA VAL A 240 16.59 -46.68 0.73
C VAL A 240 16.76 -48.15 0.39
N PHE A 241 17.77 -48.46 -0.44
CA PHE A 241 18.12 -49.81 -0.86
C PHE A 241 19.19 -50.35 0.08
N LEU A 242 18.78 -51.18 1.04
CA LEU A 242 19.64 -51.69 2.11
C LEU A 242 20.77 -52.58 1.57
N ASP A 243 20.53 -53.26 0.44
CA ASP A 243 21.47 -54.16 -0.22
C ASP A 243 22.58 -53.44 -1.00
N ARG A 244 22.38 -52.18 -1.40
CA ARG A 244 23.24 -51.46 -2.36
C ARG A 244 23.87 -50.20 -1.80
N ASP A 245 23.65 -49.88 -0.53
CA ASP A 245 24.00 -48.58 0.08
C ASP A 245 23.57 -47.40 -0.82
N LEU A 246 22.39 -47.49 -1.43
CA LEU A 246 21.89 -46.52 -2.39
C LEU A 246 20.61 -45.91 -1.85
N THR A 247 20.53 -44.58 -1.84
CA THR A 247 19.30 -43.85 -1.58
C THR A 247 18.88 -43.09 -2.83
N LYS A 248 17.60 -43.17 -3.18
CA LYS A 248 16.96 -42.30 -4.18
C LYS A 248 15.98 -41.36 -3.50
N GLN A 249 15.87 -40.12 -3.98
CA GLN A 249 14.83 -39.20 -3.53
C GLN A 249 14.24 -38.43 -4.69
N SER A 250 12.93 -38.27 -4.67
CA SER A 250 12.17 -37.51 -5.64
C SER A 250 11.17 -36.61 -4.95
N SER A 251 10.87 -35.48 -5.59
CA SER A 251 9.77 -34.59 -5.22
C SER A 251 8.73 -34.63 -6.32
N ILE A 252 7.50 -35.00 -5.97
CA ILE A 252 6.32 -34.94 -6.85
C ILE A 252 5.56 -33.67 -6.51
N ASN A 253 5.51 -32.71 -7.44
CA ASN A 253 4.79 -31.46 -7.29
C ASN A 253 3.52 -31.48 -8.14
N LEU A 254 2.35 -31.36 -7.51
CA LEU A 254 1.05 -31.40 -8.17
C LEU A 254 0.37 -30.05 -7.96
N VAL A 255 0.22 -29.27 -9.03
CA VAL A 255 -0.12 -27.85 -8.96
C VAL A 255 -1.43 -27.57 -9.70
N ASP A 256 -2.41 -27.05 -8.98
CA ASP A 256 -3.65 -26.51 -9.54
C ASP A 256 -3.55 -24.97 -9.54
N LEU A 257 -3.28 -24.40 -10.71
CA LEU A 257 -3.04 -22.97 -10.86
C LEU A 257 -4.34 -22.17 -10.72
N ALA A 258 -4.20 -20.90 -10.34
CA ALA A 258 -5.28 -19.94 -10.37
C ALA A 258 -5.81 -19.75 -11.81
N ARG A 259 -6.94 -19.07 -11.90
CA ARG A 259 -7.64 -18.80 -13.15
C ARG A 259 -6.81 -17.94 -14.11
N SER A 260 -6.71 -18.36 -15.38
CA SER A 260 -5.94 -17.64 -16.38
C SER A 260 -6.68 -16.43 -17.00
N GLU A 261 -7.99 -16.30 -16.79
CA GLU A 261 -8.76 -15.24 -17.45
C GLU A 261 -8.35 -13.83 -17.02
N ARG A 262 -8.33 -12.91 -17.99
CA ARG A 262 -8.06 -11.50 -17.74
C ARG A 262 -9.25 -10.88 -17.00
N GLN A 263 -8.99 -10.13 -15.93
CA GLN A 263 -10.04 -9.31 -15.34
C GLN A 263 -10.41 -8.21 -16.33
N LYS A 264 -11.62 -8.30 -16.89
CA LYS A 264 -12.22 -7.16 -17.59
C LYS A 264 -12.31 -6.01 -16.58
N SER A 265 -11.76 -4.86 -16.94
CA SER A 265 -11.86 -3.60 -16.20
C SER A 265 -13.31 -3.16 -16.15
N SER A 266 -14.11 -3.76 -15.26
CA SER A 266 -15.37 -3.18 -14.82
C SER A 266 -15.00 -1.90 -14.09
N GLY A 267 -15.41 -0.74 -14.63
CA GLY A 267 -15.02 0.63 -14.25
C GLY A 267 -15.25 0.98 -12.78
N SER A 268 -14.53 0.31 -11.89
CA SER A 268 -14.55 0.49 -10.44
C SER A 268 -13.17 0.98 -10.02
N GLU A 269 -13.20 2.03 -9.21
CA GLU A 269 -12.09 2.92 -8.84
C GLU A 269 -10.83 2.20 -8.30
N GLY A 270 -9.71 2.94 -8.31
CA GLY A 270 -8.33 2.45 -8.40
C GLY A 270 -7.87 1.33 -7.45
N ASP A 271 -8.53 1.12 -6.31
CA ASP A 271 -8.17 0.05 -5.37
C ASP A 271 -8.52 -1.35 -5.90
N ARG A 272 -9.64 -1.51 -6.62
CA ARG A 272 -9.98 -2.80 -7.26
C ARG A 272 -9.06 -3.14 -8.43
N LEU A 273 -8.53 -2.13 -9.11
CA LEU A 273 -7.60 -2.30 -10.22
C LEU A 273 -6.21 -2.73 -9.73
N ARG A 274 -5.72 -2.12 -8.63
CA ARG A 274 -4.50 -2.54 -7.93
C ARG A 274 -4.65 -3.95 -7.36
N GLU A 275 -5.79 -4.25 -6.72
CA GLU A 275 -6.08 -5.59 -6.19
C GLU A 275 -6.13 -6.65 -7.31
N GLY A 276 -6.66 -6.30 -8.48
CA GLY A 276 -6.70 -7.18 -9.64
C GLY A 276 -5.33 -7.45 -10.27
N SER A 277 -4.44 -6.44 -10.28
CA SER A 277 -3.06 -6.61 -10.77
C SER A 277 -2.26 -7.57 -9.91
N CYS A 278 -2.37 -7.48 -8.57
CA CYS A 278 -1.65 -8.39 -7.66
C CYS A 278 -2.16 -9.84 -7.70
N VAL A 279 -3.45 -10.06 -7.95
CA VAL A 279 -4.01 -11.43 -8.03
C VAL A 279 -3.43 -12.22 -9.22
N ASN A 280 -3.23 -11.56 -10.34
CA ASN A 280 -2.72 -12.19 -11.56
C ASN A 280 -1.20 -12.07 -11.73
N LEU A 281 -0.49 -11.47 -10.75
CA LEU A 281 0.96 -11.26 -10.81
C LEU A 281 1.71 -12.58 -11.02
N SER A 282 1.46 -13.59 -10.18
CA SER A 282 2.07 -14.92 -10.29
C SER A 282 1.87 -15.59 -11.66
N LEU A 283 0.69 -15.43 -12.29
CA LEU A 283 0.37 -16.04 -13.58
C LEU A 283 1.02 -15.28 -14.73
N THR A 284 1.07 -13.95 -14.62
CA THR A 284 1.74 -13.08 -15.60
C THR A 284 3.24 -13.35 -15.60
N ASN A 285 3.83 -13.48 -14.42
CA ASN A 285 5.26 -13.78 -14.26
C ASN A 285 5.58 -15.21 -14.70
N LEU A 286 4.69 -16.18 -14.43
CA LEU A 286 4.80 -17.53 -14.97
C LEU A 286 4.80 -17.54 -16.51
N GLY A 287 3.91 -16.78 -17.14
CA GLY A 287 3.87 -16.61 -18.60
C GLY A 287 5.12 -15.93 -19.15
N SER A 288 5.72 -15.00 -18.40
CA SER A 288 6.97 -14.32 -18.76
C SER A 288 8.15 -15.29 -18.70
N VAL A 289 8.30 -16.05 -17.61
CA VAL A 289 9.31 -17.11 -17.47
C VAL A 289 9.22 -18.12 -18.61
N ILE A 290 8.01 -18.59 -18.93
CA ILE A 290 7.80 -19.55 -20.04
C ILE A 290 8.18 -18.95 -21.39
N SER A 291 7.82 -17.69 -21.64
CA SER A 291 8.13 -17.03 -22.91
C SER A 291 9.64 -16.86 -23.09
N VAL A 292 10.33 -16.43 -22.03
CA VAL A 292 11.79 -16.29 -22.02
C VAL A 292 12.49 -17.64 -22.19
N LEU A 293 12.02 -18.69 -21.52
CA LEU A 293 12.56 -20.05 -21.66
C LEU A 293 12.33 -20.64 -23.04
N ALA A 294 11.15 -20.41 -23.64
CA ALA A 294 10.84 -20.86 -24.99
C ALA A 294 11.73 -20.15 -26.02
N ASP A 295 12.01 -18.87 -25.84
CA ASP A 295 12.95 -18.11 -26.67
C ASP A 295 14.38 -18.62 -26.54
N ALA A 296 14.85 -18.89 -25.31
CA ALA A 296 16.16 -19.50 -25.06
C ALA A 296 16.30 -20.86 -25.74
N ALA A 297 15.27 -21.71 -25.67
CA ALA A 297 15.26 -23.03 -26.31
C ALA A 297 15.27 -22.97 -27.85
N MET A 298 14.82 -21.86 -28.44
CA MET A 298 14.93 -21.57 -29.88
C MET A 298 16.29 -20.96 -30.27
N GLY A 299 17.25 -20.86 -29.34
CA GLY A 299 18.60 -20.36 -29.62
C GLY A 299 18.75 -18.84 -29.52
N LYS A 300 17.72 -18.10 -29.07
CA LYS A 300 17.88 -16.67 -28.78
C LYS A 300 18.74 -16.48 -27.53
N LYS A 301 19.61 -15.48 -27.55
CA LYS A 301 20.48 -15.14 -26.42
C LYS A 301 19.63 -14.53 -25.29
N VAL A 302 19.50 -15.24 -24.19
CA VAL A 302 18.74 -14.81 -23.00
C VAL A 302 19.72 -14.59 -21.86
N LEU A 303 19.71 -13.37 -21.30
CA LEU A 303 20.59 -12.98 -20.18
C LEU A 303 20.05 -13.39 -18.81
N HIS A 304 18.73 -13.31 -18.61
CA HIS A 304 18.10 -13.51 -17.31
C HIS A 304 16.70 -14.12 -17.46
N ILE A 305 16.37 -15.09 -16.60
CA ILE A 305 15.03 -15.68 -16.51
C ILE A 305 14.38 -15.18 -15.21
N PRO A 306 13.21 -14.52 -15.27
CA PRO A 306 12.60 -13.81 -14.13
C PRO A 306 11.90 -14.74 -13.11
N TYR A 307 12.58 -15.79 -12.62
CA TYR A 307 12.00 -16.66 -11.59
C TYR A 307 11.67 -15.92 -10.30
N ARG A 308 12.43 -14.85 -9.99
CA ARG A 308 12.31 -14.11 -8.73
C ARG A 308 11.10 -13.16 -8.66
N ASP A 309 10.39 -12.95 -9.77
CA ASP A 309 9.34 -11.94 -9.86
C ASP A 309 8.03 -12.38 -9.18
N SER A 310 7.87 -13.67 -8.88
CA SER A 310 6.74 -14.15 -8.07
C SER A 310 7.09 -15.35 -7.19
N VAL A 311 6.31 -15.53 -6.13
CA VAL A 311 6.35 -16.69 -5.23
C VAL A 311 6.18 -17.99 -6.02
N LEU A 312 5.23 -18.04 -6.95
CA LEU A 312 4.95 -19.23 -7.74
C LEU A 312 6.13 -19.59 -8.65
N THR A 313 6.71 -18.60 -9.34
CA THR A 313 7.86 -18.84 -10.23
C THR A 313 9.12 -19.23 -9.47
N LYS A 314 9.32 -18.76 -8.23
CA LYS A 314 10.38 -19.24 -7.34
C LYS A 314 10.21 -20.73 -7.04
N LEU A 315 9.03 -21.14 -6.57
CA LEU A 315 8.76 -22.55 -6.22
C LEU A 315 8.77 -23.49 -7.43
N LEU A 316 8.42 -22.99 -8.62
CA LEU A 316 8.42 -23.76 -9.87
C LEU A 316 9.70 -23.64 -10.68
N GLN A 317 10.76 -23.02 -10.16
CA GLN A 317 12.02 -22.87 -10.87
C GLN A 317 12.59 -24.22 -11.33
N SER A 318 12.55 -25.24 -10.47
CA SER A 318 13.01 -26.58 -10.82
C SER A 318 12.14 -27.23 -11.91
N ALA A 319 10.85 -26.90 -11.96
CA ALA A 319 9.89 -27.42 -12.92
C ALA A 319 9.98 -26.79 -14.31
N LEU A 320 10.52 -25.57 -14.43
CA LEU A 320 10.54 -24.78 -15.66
C LEU A 320 11.99 -24.53 -16.08
N GLY A 321 12.55 -25.36 -16.96
CA GLY A 321 13.95 -25.26 -17.40
C GLY A 321 14.99 -25.82 -16.40
N GLY A 322 14.53 -26.48 -15.33
CA GLY A 322 15.39 -27.00 -14.26
C GLY A 322 15.42 -28.54 -14.16
N ASN A 323 15.76 -29.04 -12.96
CA ASN A 323 15.81 -30.46 -12.61
C ASN A 323 14.42 -30.99 -12.20
N SER A 324 13.57 -31.24 -13.20
CA SER A 324 12.27 -31.89 -13.02
C SER A 324 11.76 -32.39 -14.36
N ARG A 325 11.08 -33.55 -14.36
CA ARG A 325 10.22 -33.97 -15.47
C ARG A 325 8.87 -33.30 -15.33
N THR A 326 8.48 -32.46 -16.28
CA THR A 326 7.34 -31.55 -16.09
C THR A 326 6.23 -31.77 -17.10
N ALA A 327 5.06 -32.14 -16.61
CA ALA A 327 3.84 -32.26 -17.38
C ALA A 327 2.92 -31.03 -17.20
N LEU A 328 2.23 -30.63 -18.26
CA LEU A 328 1.15 -29.64 -18.23
C LEU A 328 -0.15 -30.28 -18.72
N VAL A 329 -1.25 -30.06 -18.00
CA VAL A 329 -2.61 -30.27 -18.50
C VAL A 329 -3.33 -28.92 -18.69
N ALA A 330 -3.50 -28.54 -19.94
CA ALA A 330 -4.25 -27.35 -20.35
C ALA A 330 -5.74 -27.69 -20.46
N ALA A 331 -6.51 -27.28 -19.46
CA ALA A 331 -7.95 -27.49 -19.40
C ALA A 331 -8.69 -26.35 -20.11
N VAL A 332 -9.54 -26.69 -21.09
CA VAL A 332 -10.22 -25.72 -21.95
C VAL A 332 -11.73 -25.97 -22.05
N SER A 333 -12.50 -24.88 -22.27
CA SER A 333 -13.92 -24.98 -22.59
C SER A 333 -14.10 -25.10 -24.11
N PRO A 334 -15.03 -25.96 -24.58
CA PRO A 334 -15.38 -26.03 -26.00
C PRO A 334 -16.33 -24.91 -26.45
N ALA A 335 -16.85 -24.09 -25.55
CA ALA A 335 -17.90 -23.12 -25.88
C ALA A 335 -17.36 -21.88 -26.61
N ASP A 336 -18.09 -21.44 -27.64
CA ASP A 336 -17.88 -20.18 -28.37
C ASP A 336 -17.72 -18.95 -27.46
N ILE A 337 -18.54 -18.83 -26.41
CA ILE A 337 -18.46 -17.73 -25.44
C ILE A 337 -17.13 -17.68 -24.67
N CYS A 338 -16.34 -18.77 -24.70
CA CYS A 338 -15.04 -18.89 -24.06
C CYS A 338 -13.87 -18.91 -25.08
N TYR A 339 -14.14 -18.66 -26.37
CA TYR A 339 -13.16 -18.83 -27.46
C TYR A 339 -11.81 -18.13 -27.18
N GLU A 340 -11.82 -16.86 -26.77
CA GLU A 340 -10.61 -16.07 -26.51
C GLU A 340 -9.72 -16.69 -25.41
N GLU A 341 -10.35 -17.17 -24.33
CA GLU A 341 -9.65 -17.77 -23.19
C GLU A 341 -9.12 -19.17 -23.53
N THR A 342 -9.91 -19.94 -24.29
CA THR A 342 -9.46 -21.22 -24.85
C THR A 342 -8.26 -21.02 -25.78
N LEU A 343 -8.32 -20.06 -26.71
CA LEU A 343 -7.22 -19.74 -27.62
C LEU A 343 -5.96 -19.29 -26.86
N SER A 344 -6.12 -18.45 -25.84
CA SER A 344 -5.04 -18.01 -24.96
C SER A 344 -4.37 -19.20 -24.25
N THR A 345 -5.18 -20.12 -23.72
CA THR A 345 -4.72 -21.34 -23.04
C THR A 345 -3.94 -22.26 -23.97
N LEU A 346 -4.42 -22.49 -25.19
CA LEU A 346 -3.72 -23.32 -26.18
C LEU A 346 -2.37 -22.72 -26.60
N ARG A 347 -2.33 -21.40 -26.85
CA ARG A 347 -1.09 -20.67 -27.17
C ARG A 347 -0.07 -20.69 -26.02
N TYR A 348 -0.55 -20.75 -24.78
CA TYR A 348 0.31 -20.88 -23.60
C TYR A 348 0.93 -22.27 -23.55
N ALA A 349 0.13 -23.32 -23.70
CA ALA A 349 0.59 -24.70 -23.71
C ALA A 349 1.57 -24.98 -24.87
N GLU A 350 1.33 -24.41 -26.05
CA GLU A 350 2.22 -24.53 -27.21
C GLU A 350 3.59 -23.89 -26.95
N ARG A 351 3.62 -22.74 -26.27
CA ARG A 351 4.88 -22.09 -25.86
C ARG A 351 5.63 -22.92 -24.83
N GLU A 352 4.94 -23.44 -23.82
CA GLU A 352 5.56 -24.29 -22.80
C GLU A 352 6.16 -25.56 -23.41
N ARG A 353 5.56 -26.12 -24.47
CA ARG A 353 6.11 -27.29 -25.19
C ARG A 353 7.52 -27.08 -25.72
N LYS A 354 7.92 -25.83 -25.95
CA LYS A 354 9.25 -25.48 -26.46
C LYS A 354 10.34 -25.52 -25.38
N ILE A 355 9.96 -25.51 -24.11
CA ILE A 355 10.89 -25.50 -22.98
C ILE A 355 11.59 -26.86 -22.86
N ARG A 356 12.90 -26.85 -22.69
CA ARG A 356 13.70 -28.04 -22.40
C ARG A 356 14.13 -28.05 -20.94
N ASN A 357 13.74 -29.09 -20.21
CA ASN A 357 14.22 -29.35 -18.86
C ASN A 357 15.47 -30.23 -18.90
N ARG A 358 16.20 -30.26 -17.78
CA ARG A 358 17.37 -31.14 -17.59
C ARG A 358 17.17 -31.96 -16.31
N ALA A 359 16.37 -33.01 -16.41
CA ALA A 359 16.06 -33.87 -15.28
C ALA A 359 17.24 -34.81 -14.95
N VAL A 360 17.58 -34.93 -13.67
CA VAL A 360 18.63 -35.81 -13.15
C VAL A 360 18.04 -36.63 -12.00
N ALA A 361 18.36 -37.93 -11.97
CA ALA A 361 17.94 -38.80 -10.87
C ALA A 361 18.73 -38.44 -9.60
N ASN A 362 18.03 -38.06 -8.53
CA ASN A 362 18.68 -37.68 -7.28
C ASN A 362 19.01 -38.94 -6.48
N THR A 363 20.27 -39.36 -6.55
CA THR A 363 20.77 -40.57 -5.89
C THR A 363 22.07 -40.30 -5.13
N TRP A 364 22.26 -40.92 -3.97
CA TRP A 364 23.49 -40.83 -3.19
C TRP A 364 23.71 -42.09 -2.34
N THR A 365 24.94 -42.28 -1.88
CA THR A 365 25.35 -43.33 -0.94
C THR A 365 25.36 -42.81 0.51
N LEU A 366 25.02 -43.65 1.50
CA LEU A 366 24.77 -43.21 2.89
C LEU A 366 25.97 -42.46 3.50
N MET A 367 27.20 -42.85 3.15
CA MET A 367 28.43 -42.20 3.64
C MET A 367 28.58 -40.72 3.24
N ARG A 368 27.98 -40.28 2.13
CA ARG A 368 28.17 -38.89 1.63
C ARG A 368 27.41 -37.86 2.47
N LYS A 369 26.28 -38.26 3.09
CA LYS A 369 25.43 -37.34 3.88
C LYS A 369 26.01 -37.09 5.28
N SER A 370 26.52 -38.13 5.95
CA SER A 370 27.17 -38.00 7.26
C SER A 370 28.41 -37.08 7.22
N ARG A 371 29.25 -37.15 6.18
CA ARG A 371 30.40 -36.22 6.02
C ARG A 371 29.99 -34.79 5.65
N ALA A 372 28.95 -34.60 4.84
CA ALA A 372 28.49 -33.26 4.46
C ALA A 372 27.70 -32.55 5.58
N GLU A 373 26.92 -33.29 6.38
CA GLU A 373 26.22 -32.75 7.54
C GLU A 373 27.19 -32.49 8.71
N ASN A 374 28.13 -33.41 9.00
CA ASN A 374 29.13 -33.18 10.06
C ASN A 374 30.16 -32.08 9.69
N SER A 375 30.56 -31.93 8.42
CA SER A 375 31.48 -30.84 8.03
C SER A 375 30.81 -29.46 7.98
N LYS A 376 29.48 -29.38 7.79
CA LYS A 376 28.72 -28.12 7.87
C LYS A 376 28.36 -27.72 9.31
N LEU A 377 28.22 -28.68 10.24
CA LEU A 377 27.83 -28.42 11.63
C LEU A 377 29.02 -28.02 12.54
N LEU A 378 30.24 -28.48 12.26
CA LEU A 378 31.42 -28.22 13.10
C LEU A 378 31.82 -26.73 13.22
N PRO A 379 31.77 -25.88 12.16
CA PRO A 379 32.03 -24.44 12.31
C PRO A 379 30.88 -23.67 12.97
N MET A 380 29.65 -24.21 12.95
CA MET A 380 28.46 -23.53 13.45
C MET A 380 28.37 -23.47 14.98
N MET A 381 29.24 -24.15 15.71
CA MET A 381 29.15 -24.28 17.17
C MET A 381 30.32 -23.66 17.96
N THR A 382 31.26 -22.94 17.33
CA THR A 382 32.48 -22.47 18.06
C THR A 382 32.87 -21.02 17.88
N PHE A 383 32.50 -20.33 16.79
CA PHE A 383 32.97 -18.97 16.51
C PHE A 383 31.82 -17.94 16.44
N PRO A 384 32.02 -16.70 16.97
CA PRO A 384 31.08 -15.61 16.78
C PRO A 384 31.00 -15.23 15.30
N HIS A 385 29.84 -14.77 14.84
CA HIS A 385 29.62 -14.49 13.42
C HIS A 385 28.63 -13.35 13.18
N LEU A 386 28.69 -12.75 11.98
CA LEU A 386 27.73 -11.77 11.50
C LEU A 386 26.75 -12.44 10.53
N LEU A 387 25.46 -12.17 10.72
CA LEU A 387 24.39 -12.53 9.80
C LEU A 387 23.98 -11.29 9.01
N ASN A 388 24.02 -11.34 7.68
CA ASN A 388 23.51 -10.21 6.89
C ASN A 388 21.99 -10.06 7.07
N LEU A 389 21.51 -8.82 7.11
CA LEU A 389 20.10 -8.50 6.96
C LEU A 389 19.94 -7.68 5.67
N SER A 390 18.80 -7.79 5.03
CA SER A 390 18.53 -7.18 3.73
C SER A 390 17.08 -6.71 3.67
N GLU A 391 16.81 -5.66 2.89
CA GLU A 391 15.45 -5.20 2.61
C GLU A 391 14.60 -6.34 2.02
N ASP A 392 15.16 -7.13 1.11
CA ASP A 392 14.56 -8.40 0.71
C ASP A 392 14.68 -9.43 1.85
N PRO A 393 13.56 -9.85 2.48
CA PRO A 393 13.58 -10.85 3.54
C PRO A 393 14.16 -12.19 3.08
N GLN A 394 14.18 -12.46 1.76
CA GLN A 394 14.75 -13.68 1.19
C GLN A 394 16.28 -13.70 1.20
N LEU A 395 16.91 -12.53 1.17
CA LEU A 395 18.37 -12.39 1.22
C LEU A 395 18.88 -12.23 2.67
N THR A 396 17.97 -12.09 3.64
CA THR A 396 18.26 -11.97 5.06
C THR A 396 18.74 -13.29 5.67
N ARG A 397 19.88 -13.25 6.36
CA ARG A 397 20.58 -14.36 7.05
C ARG A 397 21.14 -15.42 6.12
N VAL A 398 21.32 -15.10 4.85
CA VAL A 398 21.91 -15.99 3.84
C VAL A 398 23.43 -16.03 3.99
N LEU A 399 24.05 -14.88 4.25
CA LEU A 399 25.48 -14.74 4.45
C LEU A 399 25.83 -14.84 5.93
N LYS A 400 26.70 -15.79 6.28
CA LYS A 400 27.30 -15.96 7.60
C LYS A 400 28.80 -15.66 7.52
N TYR A 401 29.22 -14.60 8.18
CA TYR A 401 30.63 -14.21 8.26
C TYR A 401 31.19 -14.57 9.63
N PHE A 402 31.97 -15.65 9.71
CA PHE A 402 32.61 -16.08 10.94
C PHE A 402 33.80 -15.17 11.27
N ILE A 403 33.87 -14.70 12.52
CA ILE A 403 34.95 -13.85 13.02
C ILE A 403 35.97 -14.75 13.73
N GLN A 404 37.04 -15.11 13.01
CA GLN A 404 38.10 -15.94 13.57
C GLN A 404 38.96 -15.16 14.56
N ALA A 405 39.73 -15.86 15.40
CA ALA A 405 40.66 -15.24 16.33
C ALA A 405 41.67 -14.34 15.59
N GLY A 406 41.88 -13.13 16.11
CA GLY A 406 42.70 -12.08 15.49
C GLY A 406 41.88 -10.92 14.93
N THR A 407 42.54 -10.07 14.14
CA THR A 407 41.91 -8.90 13.49
C THR A 407 41.63 -9.20 12.02
N GLN A 408 40.38 -9.01 11.61
CA GLN A 408 39.90 -9.22 10.24
C GLN A 408 39.18 -7.97 9.72
N PRO A 409 39.32 -7.60 8.43
CA PRO A 409 38.54 -6.54 7.82
C PRO A 409 37.05 -6.91 7.74
N ALA A 410 36.18 -5.91 7.66
CA ALA A 410 34.75 -6.08 7.60
C ALA A 410 34.29 -6.94 6.40
N PRO A 411 33.15 -7.65 6.52
CA PRO A 411 32.57 -8.41 5.43
C PRO A 411 32.37 -7.57 4.17
N CYS A 412 33.01 -7.97 3.06
CA CYS A 412 32.73 -7.40 1.74
C CYS A 412 31.72 -8.30 1.01
N PRO A 413 30.66 -7.79 0.37
CA PRO A 413 29.57 -8.63 -0.15
C PRO A 413 29.90 -9.48 -1.40
N ARG A 414 31.16 -9.63 -1.84
CA ARG A 414 31.49 -10.31 -3.12
C ARG A 414 32.37 -11.56 -2.98
N PRO A 415 32.03 -12.67 -3.66
CA PRO A 415 33.00 -13.66 -4.12
C PRO A 415 33.70 -13.17 -5.39
N ALA A 416 35.01 -13.43 -5.51
CA ALA A 416 35.83 -13.03 -6.65
C ALA A 416 35.49 -13.82 -7.92
N LEU A 417 34.57 -13.35 -8.77
CA LEU A 417 34.48 -13.73 -10.21
C LEU A 417 33.55 -12.76 -10.99
N SER A 418 34.15 -11.79 -11.71
CA SER A 418 33.63 -11.00 -12.86
C SER A 418 32.42 -10.02 -12.69
N PRO A 419 32.31 -8.97 -13.54
CA PRO A 419 32.66 -7.56 -13.31
C PRO A 419 31.61 -6.72 -12.51
N PRO A 420 31.96 -5.51 -12.04
CA PRO A 420 31.53 -4.97 -10.75
C PRO A 420 30.12 -4.38 -10.78
N HIS A 421 29.21 -4.92 -9.96
CA HIS A 421 27.95 -4.25 -9.58
C HIS A 421 28.13 -3.60 -8.19
N PRO A 422 28.51 -2.32 -8.08
CA PRO A 422 28.81 -1.62 -6.84
C PRO A 422 27.49 -1.18 -6.21
N ALA A 423 26.92 -2.03 -5.34
CA ALA A 423 26.10 -1.50 -4.26
C ALA A 423 27.01 -0.62 -3.39
N LEU A 424 26.57 0.60 -3.12
CA LEU A 424 27.32 1.69 -2.49
C LEU A 424 28.13 1.25 -1.26
N ARG A 425 29.43 1.04 -1.51
CA ARG A 425 30.61 1.13 -0.63
C ARG A 425 30.47 0.60 0.80
N ILE A 426 30.66 -0.71 0.96
CA ILE A 426 31.62 -1.17 1.98
C ILE A 426 33.00 -1.05 1.32
N SER A 427 33.84 -0.14 1.79
CA SER A 427 35.27 -0.13 1.39
C SER A 427 35.90 -1.48 1.78
N ASP A 428 36.91 -1.95 1.03
CA ASP A 428 37.69 -3.16 1.37
C ASP A 428 38.21 -3.13 2.84
N LYS A 429 38.26 -1.93 3.44
CA LYS A 429 38.56 -1.68 4.86
C LYS A 429 37.57 -0.71 5.51
N HIS A 430 36.27 -1.00 5.50
CA HIS A 430 35.24 -0.12 6.10
C HIS A 430 35.27 -0.09 7.64
N ALA A 431 35.47 -1.26 8.24
CA ALA A 431 35.73 -1.45 9.66
C ALA A 431 36.62 -2.69 9.83
N SER A 432 37.24 -2.85 11.00
CA SER A 432 37.96 -4.07 11.37
C SER A 432 37.35 -4.71 12.61
N PHE A 433 37.08 -6.01 12.53
CA PHE A 433 36.62 -6.83 13.65
C PHE A 433 37.82 -7.50 14.30
N THR A 434 37.97 -7.37 15.62
CA THR A 434 39.01 -8.07 16.39
C THR A 434 38.37 -9.01 17.37
N ASN A 435 38.66 -10.30 17.24
CA ASN A 435 38.28 -11.36 18.18
C ASN A 435 39.51 -11.80 18.99
N ALA A 436 39.54 -11.39 20.27
CA ALA A 436 40.60 -11.73 21.21
C ALA A 436 39.99 -11.91 22.61
N ASP A 437 40.53 -12.83 23.41
CA ASP A 437 40.14 -13.06 24.82
C ASP A 437 38.63 -13.29 25.04
N GLY A 438 37.96 -13.98 24.11
CA GLY A 438 36.51 -14.23 24.18
C GLY A 438 35.66 -12.96 24.00
N LYS A 439 36.21 -11.90 23.38
CA LYS A 439 35.51 -10.64 23.11
C LYS A 439 35.71 -10.22 21.66
N VAL A 440 34.63 -9.76 21.03
CA VAL A 440 34.67 -9.15 19.70
C VAL A 440 34.54 -7.63 19.81
N THR A 441 35.40 -6.91 19.10
CA THR A 441 35.36 -5.44 18.99
C THR A 441 35.34 -5.01 17.53
N VAL A 442 34.58 -3.96 17.21
CA VAL A 442 34.55 -3.32 15.89
C VAL A 442 35.27 -1.98 15.96
N THR A 443 36.12 -1.69 14.97
CA THR A 443 36.83 -0.40 14.85
C THR A 443 36.52 0.22 13.49
N PRO A 444 35.82 1.36 13.43
CA PRO A 444 35.58 2.08 12.19
C PRO A 444 36.89 2.59 11.57
N HIS A 445 37.02 2.54 10.24
CA HIS A 445 38.12 3.21 9.54
C HIS A 445 37.71 4.63 9.11
N SER A 446 38.70 5.52 8.94
CA SER A 446 38.53 6.98 8.78
C SER A 446 37.46 7.39 7.76
N LYS A 447 36.49 8.20 8.21
CA LYS A 447 35.32 8.74 7.48
C LYS A 447 34.22 7.75 7.07
N CYS A 448 34.37 6.46 7.36
CA CYS A 448 33.34 5.45 7.06
C CYS A 448 32.22 5.47 8.12
N LYS A 449 30.97 5.59 7.69
CA LYS A 449 29.81 5.48 8.60
C LYS A 449 29.68 4.05 9.10
N VAL A 450 29.74 3.88 10.42
CA VAL A 450 29.46 2.62 11.12
C VAL A 450 28.50 2.96 12.26
N ALA A 451 27.38 2.26 12.34
CA ALA A 451 26.46 2.38 13.46
C ALA A 451 26.32 1.03 14.19
N VAL A 452 26.22 1.08 15.51
CA VAL A 452 25.87 -0.05 16.36
C VAL A 452 24.59 0.34 17.09
N ASN A 453 23.54 -0.48 16.94
CA ASN A 453 22.25 -0.28 17.61
C ASN A 453 21.61 1.08 17.26
N GLY A 454 21.68 1.45 15.98
CA GLY A 454 21.21 2.74 15.46
C GLY A 454 22.15 3.92 15.75
N VAL A 455 23.12 3.79 16.67
CA VAL A 455 24.00 4.89 17.09
C VAL A 455 25.31 4.87 16.28
N PRO A 456 25.69 5.98 15.60
CA PRO A 456 26.97 6.10 14.92
C PRO A 456 28.14 5.97 15.89
N ILE A 457 29.16 5.17 15.54
CA ILE A 457 30.38 5.00 16.34
C ILE A 457 31.60 5.57 15.62
N THR A 458 32.50 6.20 16.37
CA THR A 458 33.77 6.76 15.85
C THR A 458 35.01 6.10 16.47
N THR A 459 34.83 5.33 17.54
CA THR A 459 35.92 4.68 18.30
C THR A 459 35.74 3.16 18.30
N ARG A 460 36.74 2.44 18.82
CA ARG A 460 36.67 0.99 18.99
C ARG A 460 35.58 0.61 19.99
N THR A 461 34.59 -0.15 19.54
CA THR A 461 33.41 -0.52 20.34
C THR A 461 33.36 -2.03 20.54
N LYS A 462 33.08 -2.48 21.78
CA LYS A 462 32.85 -3.90 22.09
C LYS A 462 31.45 -4.30 21.66
N LEU A 463 31.35 -5.43 20.95
CA LEU A 463 30.06 -6.00 20.54
C LEU A 463 29.53 -6.98 21.59
N GLN A 464 28.21 -6.97 21.78
CA GLN A 464 27.43 -7.89 22.59
C GLN A 464 26.51 -8.72 21.71
N HIS A 465 26.20 -9.96 22.12
CA HIS A 465 25.26 -10.82 21.40
C HIS A 465 23.97 -10.05 21.05
N LEU A 466 23.54 -10.14 19.78
CA LEU A 466 22.42 -9.42 19.18
C LEU A 466 22.62 -7.92 18.94
N ASP A 467 23.86 -7.44 18.92
CA ASP A 467 24.15 -6.09 18.41
C ASP A 467 23.84 -5.96 16.91
N ARG A 468 23.25 -4.82 16.55
CA ARG A 468 22.80 -4.45 15.22
C ARG A 468 23.83 -3.54 14.57
N LEU A 469 24.56 -4.04 13.58
CA LEU A 469 25.58 -3.28 12.87
C LEU A 469 25.05 -2.74 11.54
N ILE A 470 25.33 -1.47 11.26
CA ILE A 470 25.16 -0.86 9.94
C ILE A 470 26.53 -0.42 9.46
N LEU A 471 27.00 -1.00 8.35
CA LEU A 471 28.23 -0.66 7.67
C LEU A 471 27.91 0.14 6.40
N GLY A 472 28.33 1.40 6.38
CA GLY A 472 28.10 2.30 5.26
C GLY A 472 26.66 2.81 5.27
N SER A 473 26.05 2.85 4.09
CA SER A 473 24.73 3.44 3.91
C SER A 473 23.63 2.46 4.32
N ASN A 474 23.72 1.20 3.83
CA ASN A 474 22.62 0.22 3.92
C ASN A 474 23.03 -1.22 4.28
N SER A 475 24.32 -1.52 4.49
CA SER A 475 24.72 -2.91 4.77
C SER A 475 24.49 -3.24 6.25
N THR A 476 23.44 -4.01 6.52
CA THR A 476 22.98 -4.34 7.87
C THR A 476 23.41 -5.75 8.27
N TYR A 477 23.88 -5.91 9.49
CA TYR A 477 24.35 -7.18 10.04
C TYR A 477 23.89 -7.37 11.48
N LEU A 478 23.40 -8.57 11.82
CA LEU A 478 23.17 -8.99 13.20
C LEU A 478 24.40 -9.73 13.72
N TYR A 479 24.99 -9.27 14.81
CA TYR A 479 26.11 -9.95 15.46
C TYR A 479 25.61 -11.07 16.38
N VAL A 480 26.10 -12.28 16.13
CA VAL A 480 25.85 -13.47 16.93
C VAL A 480 27.13 -13.80 17.69
N GLY A 481 27.12 -13.46 18.98
CA GLY A 481 28.23 -13.70 19.90
C GLY A 481 28.56 -15.17 20.17
N PHE A 482 29.44 -15.41 21.14
CA PHE A 482 29.92 -16.76 21.46
C PHE A 482 28.76 -17.67 21.93
N PRO A 483 28.84 -19.00 21.73
CA PRO A 483 27.81 -19.93 22.18
C PRO A 483 27.46 -19.82 23.68
N SER A 484 28.43 -19.41 24.50
CA SER A 484 28.25 -19.16 25.94
C SER A 484 27.36 -17.95 26.26
N GLU A 485 27.13 -17.07 25.28
CA GLU A 485 26.31 -15.86 25.41
C GLU A 485 24.86 -16.09 24.93
N TRP A 486 24.53 -17.28 24.41
CA TRP A 486 23.22 -17.53 23.80
C TRP A 486 22.15 -17.82 24.86
N GLY A 487 21.06 -17.06 24.83
CA GLY A 487 19.84 -17.31 25.60
C GLY A 487 18.73 -18.03 24.81
N SER A 488 17.52 -18.09 25.37
CA SER A 488 16.29 -18.54 24.67
C SER A 488 15.70 -17.43 23.81
N GLU A 489 16.52 -16.74 23.03
CA GLU A 489 16.13 -15.51 22.33
C GLU A 489 15.70 -15.83 20.89
N ASP A 490 14.52 -15.35 20.51
CA ASP A 490 14.00 -15.53 19.15
C ASP A 490 14.70 -14.54 18.20
N LEU A 491 15.72 -15.05 17.51
CA LEU A 491 16.43 -14.29 16.49
C LEU A 491 15.47 -13.70 15.45
N SER A 492 14.32 -14.32 15.15
CA SER A 492 13.39 -13.85 14.11
C SER A 492 12.81 -12.45 14.37
N ARG A 493 12.87 -11.95 15.61
CA ARG A 493 12.47 -10.59 15.99
C ARG A 493 13.34 -9.48 15.36
N PHE A 494 14.60 -9.79 15.04
CA PHE A 494 15.57 -8.85 14.48
C PHE A 494 15.56 -8.91 12.95
N ASP A 495 14.62 -8.21 12.33
CA ASP A 495 14.54 -8.06 10.88
C ASP A 495 15.01 -6.67 10.41
N TYR A 496 15.09 -6.49 9.09
CA TYR A 496 15.58 -5.24 8.50
C TYR A 496 14.73 -4.05 8.92
N ASP A 497 13.41 -4.20 8.98
CA ASP A 497 12.48 -3.15 9.42
C ASP A 497 12.75 -2.74 10.87
N PHE A 498 13.00 -3.70 11.77
CA PHE A 498 13.39 -3.41 13.15
C PHE A 498 14.69 -2.57 13.22
N PHE A 499 15.69 -2.89 12.40
CA PHE A 499 16.95 -2.13 12.35
C PHE A 499 16.73 -0.71 11.84
N GLN A 500 15.91 -0.55 10.80
CA GLN A 500 15.61 0.78 10.26
C GLN A 500 14.74 1.60 11.21
N LEU A 501 13.84 0.98 11.98
CA LEU A 501 13.09 1.62 13.07
C LEU A 501 14.04 2.18 14.14
N GLU A 502 15.02 1.38 14.56
CA GLU A 502 15.99 1.79 15.57
C GLU A 502 16.89 2.93 15.05
N ARG A 503 17.33 2.84 13.79
CA ARG A 503 18.08 3.92 13.14
C ARG A 503 17.25 5.20 13.04
N ALA A 504 15.99 5.10 12.59
CA ALA A 504 15.10 6.25 12.50
C ALA A 504 14.90 6.90 13.88
N ALA A 505 14.72 6.10 14.93
CA ALA A 505 14.59 6.59 16.29
C ALA A 505 15.85 7.32 16.78
N ALA A 506 17.05 6.81 16.44
CA ALA A 506 18.32 7.45 16.75
C ALA A 506 18.55 8.76 15.97
N GLU A 507 18.01 8.87 14.75
CA GLU A 507 17.96 10.10 13.95
C GLU A 507 16.81 11.04 14.36
N GLY A 508 16.06 10.70 15.42
CA GLY A 508 15.00 11.53 15.99
C GLY A 508 13.60 11.26 15.43
N ALA A 509 13.44 10.38 14.44
CA ALA A 509 12.15 10.02 13.85
C ALA A 509 11.54 8.78 14.55
N SER A 510 10.56 8.99 15.44
CA SER A 510 9.77 7.89 16.04
C SER A 510 8.27 8.02 15.76
N ALA A 511 7.55 6.89 15.76
CA ALA A 511 6.10 6.88 15.60
C ALA A 511 5.38 7.75 16.66
N ASP A 512 5.93 7.80 17.88
CA ASP A 512 5.38 8.60 18.97
C ASP A 512 5.66 10.10 18.78
N LYS A 513 6.84 10.47 18.24
CA LYS A 513 7.17 11.85 17.87
C LYS A 513 6.35 12.34 16.67
N LEU A 514 6.03 11.47 15.72
CA LEU A 514 5.18 11.81 14.57
C LEU A 514 3.67 11.73 14.90
N GLY A 515 3.30 11.12 16.03
CA GLY A 515 1.93 10.73 16.37
C GLY A 515 1.32 11.36 17.62
N ALA A 516 2.04 12.23 18.33
CA ALA A 516 1.53 12.87 19.54
C ALA A 516 0.51 13.99 19.26
N ALA A 517 -0.62 13.65 18.64
CA ALA A 517 -1.79 14.52 18.52
C ALA A 517 -3.08 13.72 18.27
N ASP A 518 -3.43 12.74 19.10
CA ASP A 518 -4.84 12.44 19.34
C ASP A 518 -5.09 11.77 20.69
N GLY A 519 -6.26 12.02 21.28
CA GLY A 519 -6.54 11.83 22.70
C GLY A 519 -6.37 10.41 23.27
N GLY A 520 -5.92 10.36 24.53
CA GLY A 520 -6.29 9.33 25.51
C GLY A 520 -5.48 8.04 25.55
N ASP A 521 -5.05 7.47 24.41
CA ASP A 521 -4.61 6.05 24.39
C ASP A 521 -3.15 5.81 23.93
N GLY A 522 -2.38 6.87 23.69
CA GLY A 522 -0.93 6.78 23.41
C GLY A 522 -0.54 6.03 22.13
N LYS A 523 -1.49 5.70 21.24
CA LYS A 523 -1.22 5.01 19.96
C LYS A 523 -1.36 5.97 18.79
N ALA A 524 -0.33 6.07 17.96
CA ALA A 524 -0.31 6.89 16.76
C ALA A 524 -1.43 6.49 15.77
N GLY A 525 -2.08 7.48 15.15
CA GLY A 525 -3.16 7.26 14.18
C GLY A 525 -2.70 6.53 12.90
N PRO A 526 -3.60 5.87 12.16
CA PRO A 526 -3.24 5.06 10.97
C PRO A 526 -2.47 5.83 9.90
N SER A 527 -2.79 7.11 9.67
CA SER A 527 -2.06 7.94 8.69
C SER A 527 -0.63 8.24 9.13
N VAL A 528 -0.38 8.40 10.43
CA VAL A 528 0.97 8.60 10.98
C VAL A 528 1.79 7.32 10.79
N LEU A 529 1.20 6.17 11.13
CA LEU A 529 1.87 4.87 10.98
C LEU A 529 2.23 4.57 9.52
N ALA A 530 1.35 4.90 8.58
CA ALA A 530 1.62 4.74 7.15
C ALA A 530 2.77 5.65 6.68
N ALA A 531 2.74 6.94 7.05
CA ALA A 531 3.83 7.86 6.74
C ALA A 531 5.15 7.42 7.37
N PHE A 532 5.11 6.91 8.60
CA PHE A 532 6.30 6.42 9.29
C PHE A 532 6.89 5.16 8.62
N GLN A 533 6.05 4.22 8.18
CA GLN A 533 6.51 3.07 7.39
C GLN A 533 7.19 3.50 6.09
N ASP A 534 6.65 4.52 5.41
CA ASP A 534 7.25 5.06 4.20
C ASP A 534 8.57 5.79 4.48
N TYR A 535 8.66 6.50 5.61
CA TYR A 535 9.87 7.19 6.06
C TYR A 535 11.03 6.21 6.26
N ILE A 536 10.77 5.13 7.00
CA ILE A 536 11.76 4.08 7.31
C ILE A 536 12.29 3.41 6.04
N LYS A 537 11.42 3.18 5.05
CA LYS A 537 11.82 2.59 3.76
C LYS A 537 12.64 3.53 2.90
N LEU A 538 12.34 4.83 2.94
CA LEU A 538 13.02 5.83 2.10
C LEU A 538 14.35 6.31 2.69
N MET A 539 14.53 6.30 4.00
CA MET A 539 15.74 6.82 4.68
C MET A 539 17.05 6.16 4.18
N PRO A 540 17.11 4.82 4.04
CA PRO A 540 18.20 4.11 3.36
C PRO A 540 18.48 4.62 1.94
N LEU A 541 17.42 4.85 1.16
CA LEU A 541 17.52 5.23 -0.25
C LEU A 541 17.99 6.67 -0.42
N VAL A 542 17.54 7.58 0.45
CA VAL A 542 17.99 8.99 0.49
C VAL A 542 19.47 9.07 0.87
N SER A 543 19.90 8.24 1.82
CA SER A 543 21.33 8.14 2.19
C SER A 543 22.19 7.71 1.01
N GLU A 544 21.73 6.71 0.25
CA GLU A 544 22.41 6.25 -0.97
C GLU A 544 22.44 7.33 -2.06
N ALA A 545 21.33 8.03 -2.27
CA ALA A 545 21.23 9.08 -3.30
C ALA A 545 22.15 10.27 -2.99
N ASN A 546 22.25 10.68 -1.73
CA ASN A 546 23.20 11.71 -1.29
C ASN A 546 24.65 11.29 -1.56
N GLN A 547 24.99 10.03 -1.33
CA GLN A 547 26.33 9.52 -1.62
C GLN A 547 26.62 9.51 -3.13
N MET A 548 25.66 9.09 -3.96
CA MET A 548 25.80 9.16 -5.43
C MET A 548 25.89 10.59 -5.96
N SER A 549 25.42 11.58 -5.21
CA SER A 549 25.60 13.00 -5.52
C SER A 549 26.99 13.52 -5.10
N GLU A 550 27.46 13.13 -3.92
CA GLU A 550 28.70 13.63 -3.32
C GLU A 550 29.94 13.23 -4.15
N GLU A 551 30.03 11.97 -4.56
CA GLU A 551 31.22 11.42 -5.22
C GLU A 551 31.53 12.01 -6.59
N PRO A 552 30.58 12.08 -7.54
CA PRO A 552 30.75 12.81 -8.79
C PRO A 552 30.62 14.34 -8.62
N LYS A 553 30.53 14.86 -7.38
CA LYS A 553 30.38 16.29 -7.04
C LYS A 553 29.19 16.97 -7.73
N LYS A 554 28.03 16.31 -7.73
CA LYS A 554 26.78 16.83 -8.30
C LYS A 554 26.11 17.91 -7.44
N GLY A 555 26.52 18.07 -6.18
CA GLY A 555 26.14 19.23 -5.34
C GLY A 555 24.73 19.19 -4.75
N LEU A 556 23.99 18.08 -4.87
CA LEU A 556 22.67 17.91 -4.27
C LEU A 556 22.74 17.29 -2.88
N ASN A 557 21.86 17.76 -2.02
CA ASN A 557 21.51 17.16 -0.74
C ASN A 557 20.00 16.87 -0.70
N MET A 558 19.64 15.70 -0.22
CA MET A 558 18.28 15.18 -0.16
C MET A 558 17.92 14.87 1.29
N GLU A 559 16.75 15.32 1.72
CA GLU A 559 16.25 15.20 3.10
C GLU A 559 14.80 14.71 3.07
N LEU A 560 14.45 13.79 3.97
CA LEU A 560 13.05 13.36 4.12
C LEU A 560 12.26 14.38 4.92
N LYS A 561 11.07 14.72 4.42
CA LYS A 561 10.08 15.58 5.08
C LYS A 561 8.73 14.88 5.14
N VAL A 562 7.93 15.15 6.16
CA VAL A 562 6.57 14.62 6.26
C VAL A 562 5.58 15.75 6.03
N LYS A 563 4.91 15.72 4.89
CA LYS A 563 3.82 16.64 4.56
C LYS A 563 2.66 16.42 5.52
N ASN A 564 1.98 17.52 5.85
CA ASN A 564 0.76 17.52 6.66
C ASN A 564 0.94 16.95 8.07
N LEU A 565 2.16 16.94 8.61
CA LEU A 565 2.40 16.42 9.95
C LEU A 565 1.52 17.15 10.99
N ALA A 566 1.32 18.45 10.79
CA ALA A 566 0.48 19.32 11.61
C ALA A 566 -0.71 19.95 10.84
N SER A 567 -0.95 19.60 9.58
CA SER A 567 -1.92 20.29 8.71
C SER A 567 -3.30 19.65 8.79
N SER A 568 -4.34 20.48 8.92
CA SER A 568 -5.74 20.05 8.91
C SER A 568 -6.48 20.61 7.70
N ASP A 569 -7.57 19.98 7.30
CA ASP A 569 -8.49 20.56 6.32
C ASP A 569 -9.18 21.81 6.90
N SER A 570 -9.98 22.48 6.06
CA SER A 570 -10.70 23.69 6.49
C SER A 570 -11.67 23.46 7.66
N ARG A 571 -12.02 22.20 7.97
CA ARG A 571 -12.91 21.82 9.08
C ARG A 571 -12.15 21.40 10.33
N GLY A 572 -10.81 21.42 10.28
CA GLY A 572 -9.95 20.99 11.38
C GLY A 572 -9.70 19.48 11.43
N TYR A 573 -10.06 18.72 10.39
CA TYR A 573 -9.72 17.30 10.29
C TYR A 573 -8.27 17.11 9.84
N ASP A 574 -7.54 16.21 10.51
CA ASP A 574 -6.15 15.90 10.19
C ASP A 574 -6.02 15.39 8.73
N LEU A 575 -5.11 16.00 7.97
CA LEU A 575 -4.87 15.60 6.59
C LEU A 575 -4.02 14.31 6.54
N GLN A 576 -4.14 13.55 5.46
CA GLN A 576 -3.25 12.42 5.23
C GLN A 576 -1.80 12.88 5.20
N LYS A 577 -0.98 12.23 6.02
CA LYS A 577 0.46 12.44 6.13
C LYS A 577 1.15 11.72 4.98
N GLU A 578 2.04 12.42 4.29
CA GLU A 578 2.76 11.91 3.12
C GLU A 578 4.26 12.18 3.26
N VAL A 579 5.11 11.23 2.93
CA VAL A 579 6.56 11.42 2.93
C VAL A 579 7.01 12.02 1.60
N LEU A 580 7.77 13.11 1.68
CA LEU A 580 8.36 13.84 0.58
C LEU A 580 9.88 13.87 0.74
N VAL A 581 10.57 14.16 -0.36
CA VAL A 581 12.03 14.39 -0.35
C VAL A 581 12.28 15.84 -0.74
N LYS A 582 12.78 16.64 0.21
CA LYS A 582 13.32 17.97 -0.07
C LYS A 582 14.72 17.79 -0.66
N VAL A 583 14.93 18.37 -1.83
CA VAL A 583 16.21 18.33 -2.53
C VAL A 583 16.73 19.75 -2.63
N THR A 584 17.99 19.96 -2.28
CA THR A 584 18.64 21.27 -2.29
C THR A 584 19.97 21.18 -3.00
N HIS A 585 20.19 22.05 -3.98
CA HIS A 585 21.48 22.15 -4.66
C HIS A 585 22.34 23.22 -3.98
N HIS A 586 23.49 22.83 -3.43
CA HIS A 586 24.34 23.72 -2.62
C HIS A 586 24.96 24.87 -3.41
N GLY A 587 25.16 24.72 -4.73
CA GLY A 587 25.79 25.75 -5.56
C GLY A 587 24.82 26.83 -6.06
N SER A 588 23.61 26.41 -6.47
CA SER A 588 22.60 27.32 -7.04
C SER A 588 21.55 27.76 -6.03
N HIS A 589 21.52 27.15 -4.84
CA HIS A 589 20.45 27.31 -3.84
C HIS A 589 19.04 26.96 -4.35
N GLU A 590 18.95 26.21 -5.46
CA GLU A 590 17.69 25.67 -5.96
C GLU A 590 17.16 24.57 -5.02
N VAL A 591 15.85 24.57 -4.81
CA VAL A 591 15.13 23.63 -3.96
C VAL A 591 14.00 23.00 -4.75
N TRP A 592 13.88 21.67 -4.62
CA TRP A 592 12.78 20.89 -5.16
C TRP A 592 12.13 20.06 -4.07
N ILE A 593 10.84 19.80 -4.23
CA ILE A 593 10.08 18.89 -3.36
C ILE A 593 9.61 17.73 -4.23
N TRP A 594 10.25 16.57 -4.07
CA TRP A 594 9.89 15.37 -4.82
C TRP A 594 8.91 14.51 -4.03
N SER A 595 7.89 14.01 -4.72
CA SER A 595 7.07 12.93 -4.19
C SER A 595 7.92 11.66 -4.04
N LYS A 596 7.50 10.76 -3.15
CA LYS A 596 8.10 9.42 -3.00
C LYS A 596 8.32 8.72 -4.35
N ALA A 597 7.34 8.75 -5.24
CA ALA A 597 7.43 8.11 -6.56
C ALA A 597 8.47 8.78 -7.47
N LYS A 598 8.52 10.12 -7.51
CA LYS A 598 9.49 10.87 -8.31
C LYS A 598 10.91 10.60 -7.81
N PHE A 599 11.13 10.59 -6.50
CA PHE A 599 12.43 10.28 -5.90
C PHE A 599 12.90 8.85 -6.22
N ILE A 600 12.05 7.82 -6.07
CA ILE A 600 12.43 6.43 -6.35
C ILE A 600 12.87 6.28 -7.81
N ASN A 601 12.13 6.87 -8.75
CA ASN A 601 12.47 6.83 -10.17
C ASN A 601 13.81 7.54 -10.45
N ARG A 602 14.01 8.74 -9.89
CA ARG A 602 15.28 9.48 -10.04
C ARG A 602 16.45 8.74 -9.42
N LYS A 603 16.28 8.13 -8.24
CA LYS A 603 17.32 7.34 -7.56
C LYS A 603 17.76 6.15 -8.41
N PHE A 604 16.84 5.49 -9.10
CA PHE A 604 17.18 4.43 -10.05
C PHE A 604 18.06 4.95 -11.21
N LEU A 605 17.69 6.08 -11.82
CA LEU A 605 18.48 6.72 -12.86
C LEU A 605 19.84 7.22 -12.35
N MET A 606 19.91 7.74 -11.11
CA MET A 606 21.17 8.10 -10.45
C MET A 606 22.09 6.90 -10.31
N GLN A 607 21.56 5.72 -9.99
CA GLN A 607 22.36 4.48 -9.89
C GLN A 607 22.96 4.09 -11.23
N GLU A 608 22.20 4.18 -12.32
CA GLU A 608 22.69 3.88 -13.67
C GLU A 608 23.79 4.86 -14.11
N LEU A 609 23.61 6.15 -13.82
CA LEU A 609 24.59 7.18 -14.18
C LEU A 609 25.86 7.09 -13.32
N TYR A 610 25.69 6.78 -12.03
CA TYR A 610 26.80 6.52 -11.11
C TYR A 610 27.58 5.25 -11.49
N GLN A 611 26.91 4.23 -12.03
CA GLN A 611 27.58 3.05 -12.58
C GLN A 611 28.50 3.43 -13.75
N ARG A 612 28.00 4.21 -14.71
CA ARG A 612 28.81 4.70 -15.84
C ARG A 612 30.03 5.49 -15.36
N PHE A 613 29.85 6.34 -14.34
CA PHE A 613 30.95 7.05 -13.70
C PHE A 613 32.01 6.11 -13.12
N LEU A 614 31.62 5.02 -12.46
CA LEU A 614 32.56 4.03 -11.92
C LEU A 614 33.26 3.20 -13.00
N ASP A 615 32.60 2.97 -14.13
CA ASP A 615 33.18 2.32 -15.31
C ASP A 615 34.10 3.28 -16.11
N GLY A 616 34.29 4.51 -15.64
CA GLY A 616 35.15 5.54 -16.25
C GLY A 616 34.52 6.28 -17.42
N ASP A 617 33.22 6.08 -17.68
CA ASP A 617 32.47 6.83 -18.69
C ASP A 617 31.97 8.15 -18.10
N HIS A 618 32.63 9.23 -18.52
CA HIS A 618 32.29 10.61 -18.15
C HIS A 618 31.61 11.37 -19.30
N GLY A 619 30.95 10.66 -20.23
CA GLY A 619 30.24 11.28 -21.33
C GLY A 619 29.23 12.35 -20.87
N PRO A 620 29.06 13.44 -21.62
CA PRO A 620 28.11 14.49 -21.28
C PRO A 620 26.69 13.91 -21.27
N VAL A 621 25.94 14.19 -20.20
CA VAL A 621 24.53 13.85 -20.10
C VAL A 621 23.73 15.09 -20.46
N ALA A 622 22.75 14.95 -21.36
CA ALA A 622 21.86 16.05 -21.70
C ALA A 622 21.13 16.50 -20.43
N ARG A 623 20.92 17.81 -20.28
CA ARG A 623 20.37 18.40 -19.04
C ARG A 623 19.04 17.75 -18.63
N ASP A 624 18.16 17.52 -19.59
CA ASP A 624 16.84 16.92 -19.36
C ASP A 624 16.89 15.42 -19.00
N ASP A 625 18.00 14.76 -19.32
CA ASP A 625 18.26 13.36 -18.97
C ASP A 625 19.10 13.23 -17.67
N ASP A 626 19.58 14.33 -17.08
CA ASP A 626 20.37 14.29 -15.84
C ASP A 626 19.42 14.08 -14.63
N PRO A 627 19.48 12.92 -13.94
CA PRO A 627 18.63 12.63 -12.79
C PRO A 627 18.95 13.51 -11.57
N PHE A 628 20.09 14.21 -11.60
CA PHE A 628 20.51 15.22 -10.62
C PHE A 628 20.02 16.64 -10.97
N TRP A 629 19.13 16.80 -11.96
CA TRP A 629 18.57 18.11 -12.31
C TRP A 629 17.06 18.06 -12.54
N ASP A 630 16.37 19.15 -12.20
CA ASP A 630 14.93 19.38 -12.42
C ASP A 630 14.73 20.85 -12.79
N PRO A 631 13.72 21.22 -13.61
CA PRO A 631 13.38 22.61 -13.83
C PRO A 631 12.97 23.29 -12.52
N VAL A 632 13.22 24.60 -12.45
CA VAL A 632 12.91 25.40 -11.26
C VAL A 632 11.39 25.57 -11.14
N GLU A 633 10.85 25.22 -9.97
CA GLU A 633 9.41 25.27 -9.67
C GLU A 633 9.16 26.14 -8.43
N VAL A 634 7.91 26.55 -8.23
CA VAL A 634 7.47 27.18 -6.98
C VAL A 634 7.36 26.14 -5.86
N VAL A 635 7.73 26.51 -4.63
CA VAL A 635 7.75 25.59 -3.49
C VAL A 635 6.74 26.06 -2.44
N ARG A 636 5.83 25.18 -2.00
CA ARG A 636 4.93 25.51 -0.88
C ARG A 636 5.73 25.52 0.42
N LEU A 637 5.77 26.67 1.08
CA LEU A 637 6.57 26.91 2.29
C LEU A 637 5.79 26.57 3.57
N GLY A 638 4.51 26.95 3.62
CA GLY A 638 3.66 26.70 4.79
C GLY A 638 2.22 27.14 4.60
N SER A 639 1.42 26.95 5.65
CA SER A 639 -0.01 27.29 5.66
C SER A 639 -0.44 27.99 6.94
N ALA A 640 -1.33 28.97 6.81
CA ALA A 640 -1.99 29.69 7.89
C ALA A 640 -3.50 29.40 7.88
N HIS A 641 -4.12 29.36 9.07
CA HIS A 641 -5.53 29.03 9.25
C HIS A 641 -6.26 30.21 9.92
N ILE A 642 -7.21 30.82 9.21
CA ILE A 642 -7.97 31.98 9.68
C ILE A 642 -9.42 31.57 9.90
N TRP A 643 -9.92 31.63 11.13
CA TRP A 643 -11.28 31.17 11.44
C TRP A 643 -12.34 32.14 10.95
N LEU A 644 -13.26 31.66 10.11
CA LEU A 644 -14.26 32.52 9.45
C LEU A 644 -15.49 32.83 10.32
N GLN A 645 -15.52 32.34 11.57
CA GLN A 645 -16.72 32.41 12.41
C GLN A 645 -17.20 33.85 12.60
N SER A 646 -16.31 34.81 12.82
CA SER A 646 -16.66 36.23 12.96
C SER A 646 -17.38 36.79 11.72
N LEU A 647 -17.01 36.33 10.53
CA LEU A 647 -17.64 36.77 9.29
C LEU A 647 -19.11 36.33 9.21
N ALA A 648 -19.47 35.17 9.76
CA ALA A 648 -20.86 34.69 9.79
C ALA A 648 -21.81 35.62 10.58
N TYR A 649 -21.27 36.43 11.50
CA TYR A 649 -22.00 37.41 12.30
C TYR A 649 -21.85 38.84 11.76
N CYS A 650 -21.37 39.00 10.52
CA CYS A 650 -21.05 40.29 9.92
C CYS A 650 -20.06 41.14 10.76
N MET A 651 -19.03 40.50 11.33
CA MET A 651 -17.98 41.20 12.07
C MET A 651 -16.65 41.26 11.30
N LYS A 652 -15.97 42.41 11.38
CA LYS A 652 -14.58 42.55 10.91
C LYS A 652 -13.65 41.68 11.75
N LEU A 653 -12.82 40.91 11.06
CA LEU A 653 -11.74 40.09 11.58
C LEU A 653 -10.40 40.70 11.16
N GLU A 654 -9.49 40.89 12.12
CA GLU A 654 -8.11 41.30 11.85
C GLU A 654 -7.18 40.41 12.67
N GLU A 655 -6.31 39.65 12.00
CA GLU A 655 -5.49 38.63 12.65
C GLU A 655 -4.02 38.69 12.18
N GLN A 656 -3.14 38.29 13.10
CA GLN A 656 -1.76 37.92 12.80
C GLN A 656 -1.58 36.42 13.05
N VAL A 657 -1.32 35.66 11.99
CA VAL A 657 -1.33 34.18 12.01
C VAL A 657 -0.03 33.65 11.44
N GLU A 658 0.56 32.66 12.10
CA GLU A 658 1.80 32.01 11.65
C GLU A 658 1.54 31.09 10.44
N PHE A 659 2.36 31.21 9.40
CA PHE A 659 2.55 30.17 8.41
C PHE A 659 3.41 29.07 9.02
N LEU A 660 2.86 27.87 9.09
CA LEU A 660 3.58 26.71 9.61
C LEU A 660 4.00 25.80 8.46
N ASN A 661 5.27 25.42 8.46
CA ASN A 661 5.84 24.51 7.47
C ASN A 661 5.49 23.03 7.79
N CYS A 662 5.99 22.10 6.96
CA CYS A 662 5.72 20.67 7.12
C CYS A 662 6.20 20.10 8.47
N ASP A 663 7.23 20.70 9.06
CA ASP A 663 7.80 20.28 10.34
C ASP A 663 7.07 20.91 11.52
N GLY A 664 6.03 21.73 11.27
CA GLY A 664 5.28 22.44 12.30
C GLY A 664 6.01 23.66 12.87
N LEU A 665 7.06 24.12 12.21
CA LEU A 665 7.82 25.31 12.59
C LEU A 665 7.29 26.54 11.86
N GLU A 666 7.43 27.70 12.50
CA GLU A 666 7.05 28.99 11.92
C GLU A 666 7.97 29.36 10.75
N GLU A 667 7.36 29.65 9.60
CA GLU A 667 8.04 30.06 8.39
C GLU A 667 7.91 31.58 8.13
N ALA A 668 6.77 32.17 8.52
CA ALA A 668 6.48 33.60 8.46
C ALA A 668 5.21 33.91 9.29
N VAL A 669 4.92 35.19 9.50
CA VAL A 669 3.64 35.65 10.09
C VAL A 669 2.84 36.44 9.06
N LEU A 670 1.60 36.02 8.80
CA LEU A 670 0.62 36.68 7.95
C LEU A 670 -0.15 37.73 8.75
N HIS A 671 -0.27 38.96 8.23
CA HIS A 671 -1.24 39.95 8.69
C HIS A 671 -2.35 40.10 7.66
N THR A 672 -3.59 39.83 8.07
CA THR A 672 -4.76 39.77 7.18
C THR A 672 -5.99 40.38 7.85
N CYS A 673 -6.86 40.96 7.04
CA CYS A 673 -8.14 41.51 7.45
C CYS A 673 -9.27 40.92 6.60
N ILE A 674 -10.35 40.47 7.22
CA ILE A 674 -11.56 40.00 6.54
C ILE A 674 -12.73 40.83 7.07
N ALA A 675 -13.42 41.54 6.19
CA ALA A 675 -14.48 42.45 6.60
C ALA A 675 -15.74 42.26 5.73
N PRO A 676 -16.94 42.23 6.33
CA PRO A 676 -18.18 42.40 5.57
C PRO A 676 -18.25 43.80 4.99
N CYS A 677 -18.81 43.93 3.81
CA CYS A 677 -18.93 45.21 3.12
C CYS A 677 -20.23 45.32 2.33
N SER A 678 -20.58 46.56 1.97
CA SER A 678 -21.66 46.81 1.03
C SER A 678 -21.29 46.29 -0.37
N PRO A 679 -22.27 46.18 -1.29
CA PRO A 679 -22.02 45.99 -2.72
C PRO A 679 -21.12 47.05 -3.35
N THR A 680 -20.90 48.20 -2.70
CA THR A 680 -19.97 49.24 -3.19
C THR A 680 -18.59 49.16 -2.54
N GLY A 681 -18.34 48.15 -1.70
CA GLY A 681 -17.05 47.91 -1.04
C GLY A 681 -16.87 48.67 0.29
N GLN A 682 -17.89 49.37 0.75
CA GLN A 682 -17.82 50.13 2.01
C GLN A 682 -17.94 49.16 3.19
N THR A 683 -16.94 49.14 4.08
CA THR A 683 -16.91 48.20 5.22
C THR A 683 -18.06 48.46 6.20
N HIS A 684 -18.75 47.40 6.60
CA HIS A 684 -19.83 47.46 7.56
C HIS A 684 -19.34 47.84 8.98
N GLY A 685 -20.18 48.60 9.69
CA GLY A 685 -19.92 49.08 11.03
C GLY A 685 -20.40 48.11 12.11
N GLU A 686 -20.30 48.50 13.38
CA GLU A 686 -20.79 47.68 14.51
C GLU A 686 -22.31 47.54 14.55
N GLU A 687 -23.04 48.41 13.85
CA GLU A 687 -24.50 48.41 13.76
C GLU A 687 -25.04 47.36 12.76
N ASP A 688 -24.17 46.84 11.88
CA ASP A 688 -24.52 45.84 10.86
C ASP A 688 -24.28 44.40 11.33
N VAL A 689 -23.86 44.23 12.58
CA VAL A 689 -23.60 42.93 13.20
C VAL A 689 -24.91 42.17 13.39
N VAL A 690 -24.91 40.89 13.02
CA VAL A 690 -26.08 40.02 13.13
C VAL A 690 -25.93 39.11 14.35
N ILE A 691 -26.99 38.95 15.15
CA ILE A 691 -26.98 38.08 16.35
C ILE A 691 -27.09 36.61 15.97
N ASP A 692 -28.02 36.25 15.07
CA ASP A 692 -28.14 34.92 14.50
C ASP A 692 -27.78 34.91 12.99
N PRO A 693 -26.69 34.24 12.57
CA PRO A 693 -26.31 34.12 11.17
C PRO A 693 -27.43 33.61 10.26
N LEU A 694 -28.41 32.88 10.79
CA LEU A 694 -29.59 32.42 10.04
C LEU A 694 -30.44 33.57 9.49
N GLU A 695 -30.36 34.78 10.05
CA GLU A 695 -31.04 35.97 9.52
C GLU A 695 -30.50 36.41 8.15
N LEU A 696 -29.29 35.96 7.78
CA LEU A 696 -28.70 36.18 6.46
C LEU A 696 -29.19 35.16 5.43
N LEU A 697 -29.90 34.11 5.84
CA LEU A 697 -30.38 33.06 4.93
C LEU A 697 -31.25 33.66 3.82
N GLY A 698 -30.84 33.47 2.58
CA GLY A 698 -31.51 34.00 1.40
C GLY A 698 -31.24 35.49 1.11
N LYS A 699 -30.42 36.18 1.91
CA LYS A 699 -30.02 37.57 1.68
C LYS A 699 -28.69 37.64 0.93
N ARG A 700 -28.43 38.81 0.32
CA ARG A 700 -27.12 39.13 -0.27
C ARG A 700 -26.13 39.46 0.85
N MET A 701 -24.93 38.90 0.76
CA MET A 701 -23.83 39.15 1.68
C MET A 701 -22.54 39.37 0.87
N ASP A 702 -21.93 40.53 1.05
CA ASP A 702 -20.66 40.89 0.42
C ASP A 702 -19.58 41.03 1.50
N PHE A 703 -18.36 40.63 1.16
CA PHE A 703 -17.22 40.73 2.07
C PHE A 703 -15.91 40.80 1.29
N GLN A 704 -14.88 41.31 1.95
CA GLN A 704 -13.56 41.50 1.38
C GLN A 704 -12.50 40.81 2.21
N ILE A 705 -11.56 40.15 1.53
CA ILE A 705 -10.35 39.57 2.10
C ILE A 705 -9.20 40.47 1.68
N HIS A 706 -8.52 41.04 2.66
CA HIS A 706 -7.40 41.94 2.48
C HIS A 706 -6.12 41.34 3.08
N ILE A 707 -5.18 41.01 2.21
CA ILE A 707 -3.87 40.46 2.56
C ILE A 707 -2.89 41.63 2.65
N VAL A 708 -2.53 42.01 3.89
CA VAL A 708 -1.72 43.21 4.17
C VAL A 708 -0.25 42.92 3.85
N ARG A 709 0.36 42.01 4.61
CA ARG A 709 1.80 41.73 4.56
C ARG A 709 2.15 40.38 5.17
N CYS A 710 3.35 39.88 4.86
CA CYS A 710 4.02 38.87 5.68
C CYS A 710 5.25 39.45 6.37
N LEU A 711 5.55 38.91 7.55
CA LEU A 711 6.70 39.28 8.36
C LEU A 711 7.61 38.07 8.57
N GLY A 712 8.92 38.28 8.51
CA GLY A 712 9.92 37.31 8.95
C GLY A 712 10.04 36.06 8.07
N VAL A 713 9.87 36.17 6.74
CA VAL A 713 9.91 35.02 5.84
C VAL A 713 11.28 34.30 5.89
N ASN A 714 11.32 33.11 6.47
CA ASN A 714 12.54 32.31 6.66
C ASN A 714 13.15 31.82 5.34
N TRP A 715 12.32 31.54 4.33
CA TRP A 715 12.72 31.17 2.97
C TRP A 715 13.78 32.10 2.33
N MET A 716 13.80 33.38 2.73
CA MET A 716 14.73 34.40 2.22
C MET A 716 16.14 34.30 2.83
N LYS A 717 16.33 33.54 3.92
CA LYS A 717 17.62 33.46 4.63
C LYS A 717 18.71 32.75 3.83
N GLU A 718 18.34 31.76 3.01
CA GLU A 718 19.31 31.00 2.23
C GLU A 718 19.68 31.68 0.91
N ASP A 719 18.77 32.45 0.32
CA ASP A 719 19.02 33.22 -0.91
C ASP A 719 18.13 34.47 -0.97
N ALA A 720 18.78 35.63 -0.97
CA ALA A 720 18.14 36.95 -0.99
C ALA A 720 17.42 37.26 -2.32
N LYS A 721 17.69 36.50 -3.39
CA LYS A 721 17.03 36.70 -4.70
C LYS A 721 15.65 36.07 -4.80
N ARG A 722 15.28 35.21 -3.86
CA ARG A 722 14.00 34.49 -3.83
C ARG A 722 12.80 35.44 -3.76
N GLY A 723 11.63 34.92 -4.07
CA GLY A 723 10.36 35.63 -3.96
C GLY A 723 9.31 34.85 -3.20
N THR A 724 8.14 35.47 -3.02
CA THR A 724 6.99 34.86 -2.35
C THR A 724 5.69 35.24 -3.03
N GLN A 725 4.70 34.35 -2.92
CA GLN A 725 3.33 34.57 -3.37
C GLN A 725 2.35 33.91 -2.40
N ILE A 726 1.15 34.46 -2.25
CA ILE A 726 0.13 33.92 -1.35
C ILE A 726 -1.03 33.37 -2.16
N GLY A 727 -1.51 32.19 -1.80
CA GLY A 727 -2.66 31.55 -2.43
C GLY A 727 -3.75 31.18 -1.42
N TYR A 728 -5.02 31.38 -1.77
CA TYR A 728 -6.15 30.93 -0.94
C TYR A 728 -7.38 30.61 -1.79
N ARG A 729 -8.27 29.79 -1.23
CA ARG A 729 -9.53 29.36 -1.85
C ARG A 729 -10.64 29.37 -0.81
N ILE A 730 -11.75 30.05 -1.11
CA ILE A 730 -12.90 30.13 -0.23
C ILE A 730 -14.08 29.32 -0.78
N TYR A 731 -14.76 28.62 0.12
CA TYR A 731 -16.01 27.88 -0.10
C TYR A 731 -16.05 27.04 -1.40
N ASP A 732 -16.82 27.46 -2.40
CA ASP A 732 -17.14 26.71 -3.62
C ASP A 732 -16.38 27.18 -4.87
N LEU A 733 -15.43 28.12 -4.73
CA LEU A 733 -14.60 28.55 -5.85
C LEU A 733 -13.92 27.36 -6.51
N PRO A 734 -13.81 27.28 -7.85
CA PRO A 734 -13.17 26.16 -8.52
C PRO A 734 -11.64 26.22 -8.44
N ASN A 735 -11.08 27.42 -8.43
CA ASN A 735 -9.65 27.70 -8.54
C ASN A 735 -9.13 28.49 -7.32
N THR A 736 -7.84 28.35 -7.04
CA THR A 736 -7.14 29.15 -6.02
C THR A 736 -6.86 30.55 -6.56
N ILE A 737 -7.03 31.57 -5.73
CA ILE A 737 -6.67 32.96 -6.03
C ILE A 737 -5.26 33.19 -5.51
N TYR A 738 -4.40 33.79 -6.32
CA TYR A 738 -3.02 34.11 -5.97
C TYR A 738 -2.77 35.61 -6.00
N THR A 739 -2.05 36.11 -5.00
CA THR A 739 -1.59 37.50 -4.96
C THR A 739 -0.53 37.76 -6.01
N LYS A 740 -0.20 39.02 -6.31
CA LYS A 740 1.03 39.30 -7.08
C LYS A 740 2.28 38.78 -6.34
N PRO A 741 3.29 38.35 -7.10
CA PRO A 741 4.56 37.90 -6.53
C PRO A 741 5.34 39.09 -5.98
N VAL A 742 5.97 38.90 -4.82
CA VAL A 742 6.88 39.87 -4.19
C VAL A 742 8.27 39.25 -4.10
N TRP A 743 9.23 39.86 -4.77
CA TRP A 743 10.61 39.37 -4.84
C TRP A 743 11.53 40.15 -3.90
N LYS A 744 12.60 39.51 -3.40
CA LYS A 744 13.71 40.15 -2.67
C LYS A 744 13.28 40.90 -1.40
N SER A 745 12.30 40.38 -0.67
CA SER A 745 11.84 40.96 0.58
C SER A 745 11.59 39.89 1.65
N VAL A 746 12.17 40.09 2.84
CA VAL A 746 11.90 39.28 4.04
C VAL A 746 10.53 39.63 4.66
N ASN A 747 10.04 40.85 4.40
CA ASN A 747 8.78 41.36 4.92
C ASN A 747 7.90 41.87 3.75
N PRO A 748 7.44 40.98 2.86
CA PRO A 748 6.71 41.38 1.65
C PRO A 748 5.43 42.14 2.01
N GLN A 749 5.31 43.35 1.46
CA GLN A 749 4.09 44.16 1.49
C GLN A 749 3.24 43.76 0.29
N ILE A 750 2.01 43.29 0.53
CA ILE A 750 1.15 42.73 -0.51
C ILE A 750 0.03 43.71 -0.82
N GLU A 751 -0.67 44.19 0.21
CA GLU A 751 -1.73 45.21 0.10
C GLU A 751 -2.79 44.88 -0.98
N GLU A 752 -3.21 43.62 -1.05
CA GLU A 752 -4.22 43.17 -2.03
C GLU A 752 -5.56 42.87 -1.38
N THR A 753 -6.62 43.43 -1.96
CA THR A 753 -8.01 43.23 -1.53
C THR A 753 -8.80 42.53 -2.64
N VAL A 754 -9.50 41.46 -2.27
CA VAL A 754 -10.45 40.78 -3.16
C VAL A 754 -11.83 40.77 -2.51
N GLN A 755 -12.83 41.24 -3.25
CA GLN A 755 -14.22 41.30 -2.81
C GLN A 755 -15.03 40.13 -3.38
N PHE A 756 -15.83 39.53 -2.50
CA PHE A 756 -16.67 38.36 -2.75
C PHE A 756 -18.13 38.70 -2.47
N ALA A 757 -19.03 38.07 -3.21
CA ALA A 757 -20.47 38.23 -3.04
C ALA A 757 -21.18 36.87 -3.04
N ALA A 758 -21.95 36.61 -1.98
CA ALA A 758 -22.99 35.59 -1.97
C ALA A 758 -24.33 36.29 -2.21
N LEU A 759 -24.89 36.18 -3.42
CA LEU A 759 -26.14 36.88 -3.77
C LEU A 759 -27.35 36.40 -2.96
N THR A 760 -27.32 35.14 -2.54
CA THR A 760 -28.42 34.49 -1.82
C THR A 760 -27.81 33.48 -0.86
N ALA A 761 -27.35 33.94 0.30
CA ALA A 761 -26.60 33.13 1.24
C ALA A 761 -27.39 31.87 1.65
N SER A 762 -26.82 30.71 1.37
CA SER A 762 -27.38 29.40 1.66
C SER A 762 -27.04 28.95 3.08
N GLN A 763 -27.81 27.99 3.57
CA GLN A 763 -27.53 27.37 4.87
C GLN A 763 -26.17 26.68 4.89
N GLU A 764 -25.74 26.07 3.78
CA GLU A 764 -24.44 25.42 3.65
C GLU A 764 -23.30 26.45 3.75
N PHE A 765 -23.45 27.59 3.08
CA PHE A 765 -22.46 28.66 3.12
C PHE A 765 -22.32 29.28 4.52
N LEU A 766 -23.43 29.60 5.18
CA LEU A 766 -23.41 30.13 6.55
C LEU A 766 -22.81 29.11 7.54
N ASN A 767 -23.12 27.82 7.37
CA ASN A 767 -22.51 26.77 8.19
C ASN A 767 -21.00 26.66 7.94
N TYR A 768 -20.55 26.78 6.70
CA TYR A 768 -19.13 26.83 6.36
C TYR A 768 -18.43 27.99 7.07
N LEU A 769 -18.96 29.22 7.00
CA LEU A 769 -18.38 30.36 7.69
C LEU A 769 -18.28 30.13 9.22
N ARG A 770 -19.30 29.51 9.83
CA ARG A 770 -19.32 29.24 11.27
C ARG A 770 -18.34 28.18 11.73
N THR A 771 -18.04 27.19 10.89
CA THR A 771 -17.35 25.96 11.30
C THR A 771 -16.01 25.72 10.64
N ASN A 772 -15.64 26.53 9.64
CA ASN A 772 -14.40 26.34 8.89
C ASN A 772 -13.43 27.51 9.04
N ALA A 773 -12.16 27.23 8.75
CA ALA A 773 -11.11 28.21 8.55
C ALA A 773 -10.81 28.40 7.06
N LEU A 774 -10.46 29.63 6.67
CA LEU A 774 -9.78 29.92 5.42
C LEU A 774 -8.33 29.43 5.54
N ILE A 775 -7.93 28.54 4.64
CA ILE A 775 -6.54 28.08 4.54
C ILE A 775 -5.83 28.97 3.52
N VAL A 776 -4.78 29.62 3.98
CA VAL A 776 -3.89 30.47 3.17
C VAL A 776 -2.54 29.76 3.06
N ASP A 777 -2.01 29.66 1.85
CA ASP A 777 -0.74 29.02 1.54
C ASP A 777 0.31 30.04 1.14
N LEU A 778 1.50 29.93 1.73
CA LEU A 778 2.68 30.71 1.35
C LEU A 778 3.52 29.89 0.36
N TRP A 779 3.78 30.46 -0.80
CA TRP A 779 4.59 29.89 -1.87
C TRP A 779 5.91 30.65 -2.01
N GLY A 780 7.01 29.92 -2.08
CA GLY A 780 8.36 30.40 -2.33
C GLY A 780 8.68 30.34 -3.82
N LEU A 781 9.12 31.47 -4.36
CA LEU A 781 9.52 31.64 -5.75
C LEU A 781 11.06 31.59 -5.84
N GLN A 782 11.54 31.06 -6.95
CA GLN A 782 12.95 30.85 -7.25
C GLN A 782 13.28 31.53 -8.58
N GLU A 783 14.48 32.07 -8.73
CA GLU A 783 14.88 32.78 -9.96
C GLU A 783 14.68 31.85 -11.18
N GLY A 784 13.84 32.26 -12.13
CA GLY A 784 13.50 31.48 -13.32
C GLY A 784 12.27 30.55 -13.23
N CYS A 785 11.57 30.47 -12.09
CA CYS A 785 10.32 29.72 -12.01
C CYS A 785 9.15 30.42 -12.73
N THR A 786 8.19 29.63 -13.23
CA THR A 786 6.90 30.18 -13.68
C THR A 786 6.05 30.58 -12.47
N GLU A 787 5.70 31.87 -12.39
CA GLU A 787 4.87 32.42 -11.31
C GLU A 787 3.46 31.82 -11.33
N LEU A 788 2.79 31.75 -10.17
CA LEU A 788 1.41 31.26 -10.09
C LEU A 788 0.47 32.32 -10.68
N SER A 789 -0.45 31.88 -11.54
CA SER A 789 -1.34 32.81 -12.25
C SER A 789 -2.24 33.60 -11.29
N CYS A 790 -2.13 34.92 -11.33
CA CYS A 790 -3.08 35.83 -10.68
C CYS A 790 -4.39 36.00 -11.49
N SER A 791 -4.55 35.31 -12.64
CA SER A 791 -5.70 35.51 -13.50
C SER A 791 -6.97 34.97 -12.87
N GLN A 792 -7.99 35.81 -12.74
CA GLN A 792 -9.32 35.43 -12.28
C GLN A 792 -10.22 34.89 -13.41
N LEU A 793 -9.61 34.47 -14.53
CA LEU A 793 -10.29 33.93 -15.71
C LEU A 793 -11.06 32.66 -15.36
N GLY A 794 -12.36 32.65 -15.67
CA GLY A 794 -13.27 31.54 -15.40
C GLY A 794 -14.01 31.62 -14.07
N LEU A 795 -13.78 32.66 -13.26
CA LEU A 795 -14.59 32.92 -12.07
C LEU A 795 -15.86 33.68 -12.44
N MET A 796 -16.99 33.28 -11.86
CA MET A 796 -18.23 34.04 -11.99
C MET A 796 -18.11 35.33 -11.17
N VAL A 797 -18.54 36.45 -11.73
CA VAL A 797 -18.52 37.77 -11.08
C VAL A 797 -19.89 38.43 -11.12
N THR A 798 -20.18 39.30 -10.15
CA THR A 798 -21.37 40.16 -10.17
C THR A 798 -21.27 41.22 -11.27
N GLY A 799 -22.36 41.95 -11.53
CA GLY A 799 -22.33 43.12 -12.42
C GLY A 799 -21.39 44.23 -11.95
N GLU A 800 -21.01 44.24 -10.67
CA GLU A 800 -20.03 45.17 -10.10
C GLU A 800 -18.59 44.63 -10.16
N GLY A 801 -18.38 43.39 -10.63
CA GLY A 801 -17.06 42.75 -10.75
C GLY A 801 -16.61 41.95 -9.52
N HIS A 802 -17.46 41.74 -8.51
CA HIS A 802 -17.11 40.96 -7.33
C HIS A 802 -17.21 39.46 -7.58
N ILE A 803 -16.29 38.68 -7.02
CA ILE A 803 -16.25 37.23 -7.24
C ILE A 803 -17.44 36.57 -6.56
N LEU A 804 -18.23 35.82 -7.32
CA LEU A 804 -19.38 35.11 -6.81
C LEU A 804 -18.96 33.85 -6.06
N VAL A 805 -19.54 33.67 -4.88
CA VAL A 805 -19.50 32.44 -4.09
C VAL A 805 -20.93 31.97 -3.80
N ASP A 806 -21.07 30.72 -3.41
CA ASP A 806 -22.37 30.10 -3.14
C ASP A 806 -23.28 30.02 -4.38
N THR A 807 -22.69 29.50 -5.46
CA THR A 807 -23.25 29.55 -6.82
C THR A 807 -24.07 28.31 -7.20
N LYS A 808 -24.09 27.26 -6.37
CA LYS A 808 -24.71 25.94 -6.68
C LYS A 808 -26.21 25.98 -7.03
N LYS A 809 -26.91 27.10 -6.81
CA LYS A 809 -28.31 27.30 -7.20
C LYS A 809 -28.53 28.15 -8.46
N ILE A 810 -27.50 28.81 -8.99
CA ILE A 810 -27.64 29.75 -10.13
C ILE A 810 -27.59 29.00 -11.47
N SER A 811 -26.94 27.84 -11.52
CA SER A 811 -26.83 27.00 -12.72
C SER A 811 -28.13 26.34 -13.18
N THR A 812 -29.22 26.41 -12.39
CA THR A 812 -30.52 25.81 -12.74
C THR A 812 -31.51 26.78 -13.40
N VAL A 813 -31.22 28.07 -13.51
CA VAL A 813 -32.20 29.08 -13.98
C VAL A 813 -31.84 29.73 -15.32
N LYS A 814 -30.59 29.64 -15.81
CA LYS A 814 -30.17 30.28 -17.08
C LYS A 814 -30.28 29.41 -18.34
N ASP A 815 -30.59 28.12 -18.23
CA ASP A 815 -30.64 27.19 -19.38
C ASP A 815 -32.07 26.85 -19.88
N ILE A 816 -33.11 27.63 -19.52
CA ILE A 816 -34.50 27.38 -19.99
C ILE A 816 -34.89 28.27 -21.19
N SER A 817 -34.00 29.14 -21.67
CA SER A 817 -34.31 30.04 -22.79
C SER A 817 -33.16 30.16 -23.80
N GLN A 818 -32.76 29.06 -24.43
CA GLN A 818 -32.29 28.97 -25.82
C GLN A 818 -31.58 27.63 -26.03
N ALA A 819 -31.73 27.09 -27.25
CA ALA A 819 -31.13 25.86 -27.78
C ALA A 819 -31.87 24.54 -27.49
N ALA A 820 -32.58 24.11 -28.52
CA ALA A 820 -33.08 22.77 -28.73
C ALA A 820 -31.95 21.72 -28.71
N SER A 821 -32.32 20.49 -28.35
CA SER A 821 -31.62 19.24 -28.71
C SER A 821 -30.22 19.06 -28.11
N ASN A 822 -30.12 18.43 -26.94
CA ASN A 822 -29.37 17.17 -26.75
C ASN A 822 -29.40 16.65 -25.30
N GLN A 823 -29.23 15.34 -25.19
CA GLN A 823 -29.47 14.47 -24.03
C GLN A 823 -28.82 14.92 -22.71
N ILE A 824 -29.62 14.98 -21.65
CA ILE A 824 -29.16 15.09 -20.26
C ILE A 824 -28.35 13.82 -19.92
N PRO A 825 -27.12 13.92 -19.39
CA PRO A 825 -26.32 12.75 -19.05
C PRO A 825 -27.03 11.91 -17.99
N GLU A 826 -27.25 10.63 -18.29
CA GLU A 826 -27.91 9.62 -17.45
C GLU A 826 -27.38 9.54 -16.00
N LEU A 827 -26.12 9.98 -15.80
CA LEU A 827 -25.49 10.11 -14.49
C LEU A 827 -26.15 11.17 -13.59
N TYR A 828 -26.61 12.29 -14.14
CA TYR A 828 -27.23 13.37 -13.37
C TYR A 828 -28.59 12.95 -12.81
N LEU A 829 -29.41 12.26 -13.62
CA LEU A 829 -30.69 11.70 -13.17
C LEU A 829 -30.49 10.62 -12.08
N LYS A 830 -29.43 9.82 -12.19
CA LYS A 830 -29.08 8.80 -11.18
C LYS A 830 -28.61 9.44 -9.88
N LEU A 831 -27.82 10.51 -9.94
CA LEU A 831 -27.35 11.23 -8.75
C LEU A 831 -28.52 11.88 -8.00
N LEU A 832 -29.45 12.52 -8.73
CA LEU A 832 -30.64 13.14 -8.14
C LEU A 832 -31.57 12.11 -7.50
N LYS A 833 -31.74 10.93 -8.12
CA LYS A 833 -32.47 9.81 -7.52
C LYS A 833 -31.80 9.30 -6.25
N LEU A 834 -30.47 9.18 -6.25
CA LEU A 834 -29.71 8.71 -5.09
C LEU A 834 -29.81 9.71 -3.92
N GLU A 835 -29.74 11.01 -4.19
CA GLU A 835 -29.96 12.04 -3.16
C GLU A 835 -31.38 11.97 -2.59
N GLN A 836 -32.40 11.83 -3.43
CA GLN A 836 -33.80 11.65 -2.99
C GLN A 836 -34.01 10.36 -2.18
N GLU A 837 -33.30 9.27 -2.51
CA GLU A 837 -33.35 8.01 -1.77
C GLU A 837 -32.59 8.07 -0.43
N THR A 838 -31.53 8.88 -0.31
CA THR A 838 -30.74 8.99 0.93
C THR A 838 -31.32 9.94 1.98
N GLU A 839 -32.16 10.89 1.59
CA GLU A 839 -32.77 11.85 2.52
C GLU A 839 -33.69 11.21 3.59
N PRO A 840 -34.61 10.26 3.27
CA PRO A 840 -35.38 9.57 4.30
C PRO A 840 -34.48 8.73 5.22
N LEU A 841 -33.38 8.16 4.72
CA LEU A 841 -32.40 7.42 5.55
C LEU A 841 -31.65 8.33 6.53
N ARG A 842 -31.37 9.59 6.15
CA ARG A 842 -30.81 10.61 7.05
C ARG A 842 -31.79 10.98 8.15
N ASN A 843 -33.08 11.11 7.82
CA ASN A 843 -34.13 11.41 8.80
C ASN A 843 -34.36 10.25 9.77
N ILE A 844 -34.38 9.00 9.28
CA ILE A 844 -34.42 7.80 10.14
C ILE A 844 -33.20 7.73 11.05
N ASN A 845 -31.98 8.00 10.55
CA ASN A 845 -30.79 8.02 11.38
C ASN A 845 -30.82 9.13 12.45
N ARG A 846 -31.43 10.28 12.15
CA ARG A 846 -31.61 11.36 13.13
C ARG A 846 -32.56 10.94 14.24
N ALA A 847 -33.72 10.39 13.87
CA ALA A 847 -34.70 9.86 14.83
C ALA A 847 -34.11 8.73 15.69
N LEU A 848 -33.37 7.79 15.10
CA LEU A 848 -32.69 6.71 15.83
C LEU A 848 -31.62 7.23 16.79
N ARG A 849 -30.94 8.34 16.46
CA ARG A 849 -29.97 8.98 17.38
C ARG A 849 -30.67 9.62 18.56
N GLU A 850 -31.79 10.30 18.33
CA GLU A 850 -32.63 10.88 19.39
C GLU A 850 -33.19 9.79 20.30
N GLU A 851 -33.70 8.70 19.73
CA GLU A 851 -34.18 7.53 20.47
C GLU A 851 -33.06 6.87 21.27
N ASN A 852 -31.85 6.74 20.71
CA ASN A 852 -30.68 6.22 21.43
C ASN A 852 -30.26 7.12 22.60
N VAL A 853 -30.39 8.44 22.48
CA VAL A 853 -30.12 9.36 23.59
C VAL A 853 -31.16 9.17 24.70
N LEU A 854 -32.44 9.04 24.34
CA LEU A 854 -33.52 8.76 25.29
C LEU A 854 -33.35 7.39 25.96
N LEU A 855 -32.99 6.35 25.21
CA LEU A 855 -32.71 5.02 25.73
C LEU A 855 -31.51 5.01 26.67
N LYS A 856 -30.42 5.72 26.34
CA LYS A 856 -29.26 5.88 27.23
C LYS A 856 -29.63 6.61 28.52
N ALA A 857 -30.46 7.65 28.44
CA ALA A 857 -30.96 8.36 29.62
C ALA A 857 -31.87 7.47 30.49
N SER A 858 -32.70 6.63 29.85
CA SER A 858 -33.56 5.67 30.55
C SER A 858 -32.75 4.54 31.21
N LEU A 859 -31.70 4.05 30.54
CA LEU A 859 -30.76 3.05 31.06
C LEU A 859 -29.96 3.59 32.25
N ALA A 860 -29.54 4.87 32.19
CA ALA A 860 -28.87 5.54 33.28
C ALA A 860 -29.80 5.72 34.50
N LYS A 861 -31.08 6.04 34.28
CA LYS A 861 -32.10 6.12 35.33
C LYS A 861 -32.47 4.77 35.94
N THR A 862 -32.37 3.67 35.19
CA THR A 862 -32.59 2.32 35.74
C THR A 862 -31.37 1.77 36.49
N ALA A 863 -30.17 2.33 36.27
CA ALA A 863 -28.98 2.01 37.04
C ALA A 863 -28.88 2.75 38.40
N SER A 864 -29.61 3.86 38.57
CA SER A 864 -29.71 4.58 39.85
C SER A 864 -31.08 4.32 40.50
N GLY A 865 -31.16 3.32 41.37
CA GLY A 865 -32.41 2.98 42.08
C GLY A 865 -32.90 4.12 42.96
N GLN A 866 -33.92 4.86 42.50
CA GLN A 866 -34.83 5.68 43.29
C GLN A 866 -36.09 6.02 42.47
N ALA A 867 -37.27 5.62 42.96
CA ALA A 867 -38.58 6.07 42.48
C ALA A 867 -39.00 7.36 43.21
N PRO A 868 -39.78 8.30 42.63
CA PRO A 868 -41.24 8.26 42.88
C PRO A 868 -42.21 8.94 41.86
N LYS A 869 -43.46 8.42 41.88
CA LYS A 869 -44.84 8.94 41.72
C LYS A 869 -45.30 9.94 40.60
N PRO A 870 -46.55 9.77 40.07
CA PRO A 870 -47.16 10.61 39.03
C PRO A 870 -48.19 11.64 39.54
N SER A 871 -48.37 12.77 38.85
CA SER A 871 -49.58 13.61 38.95
C SER A 871 -49.85 14.49 37.71
N ASN A 872 -51.07 14.31 37.20
CA ASN A 872 -51.95 14.99 36.23
C ASN A 872 -51.70 16.43 35.73
N THR A 873 -51.82 16.55 34.39
CA THR A 873 -52.76 17.39 33.58
C THR A 873 -53.05 18.85 33.95
N LEU A 874 -52.90 19.76 32.96
CA LEU A 874 -53.87 20.84 32.68
C LEU A 874 -53.69 21.44 31.26
N LYS A 875 -54.79 21.46 30.50
CA LYS A 875 -55.04 22.23 29.27
C LYS A 875 -55.60 23.60 29.64
N ILE A 876 -55.20 24.69 28.97
CA ILE A 876 -55.95 25.96 28.82
C ILE A 876 -55.45 26.60 27.50
N SER A 877 -56.19 26.50 26.39
CA SER A 877 -57.14 27.48 25.79
C SER A 877 -56.58 28.90 25.55
N GLY A 878 -56.73 29.37 24.31
CA GLY A 878 -56.21 30.65 23.84
C GLY A 878 -56.87 31.89 24.43
N MET A 879 -56.10 32.97 24.42
CA MET A 879 -56.56 34.35 24.52
C MET A 879 -55.73 35.22 23.57
N THR A 880 -56.45 35.90 22.70
CA THR A 880 -56.05 37.04 21.88
C THR A 880 -55.46 38.17 22.75
N ALA A 881 -54.25 38.61 22.45
CA ALA A 881 -53.65 39.83 23.00
C ALA A 881 -53.58 40.90 21.92
N GLN A 882 -54.13 42.08 22.24
CA GLN A 882 -54.22 43.27 21.43
C GLN A 882 -52.85 43.90 21.19
N LEU A 883 -52.62 44.43 19.98
CA LEU A 883 -51.47 45.29 19.66
C LEU A 883 -51.60 46.64 20.40
N PRO A 884 -50.51 47.18 20.97
CA PRO A 884 -50.50 48.53 21.52
C PRO A 884 -50.33 49.59 20.41
N SER A 885 -50.85 50.79 20.67
CA SER A 885 -50.92 51.92 19.73
C SER A 885 -49.56 52.57 19.43
N ALA A 886 -49.42 53.12 18.22
CA ALA A 886 -48.20 53.61 17.57
C ALA A 886 -47.46 54.82 18.22
N GLY A 887 -47.73 55.16 19.49
CA GLY A 887 -47.04 56.24 20.22
C GLY A 887 -45.85 55.80 21.08
N GLU A 888 -45.80 54.54 21.52
CA GLU A 888 -44.75 54.02 22.43
C GLU A 888 -43.60 53.31 21.71
N MET A 889 -43.75 53.01 20.40
CA MET A 889 -42.73 52.31 19.62
C MET A 889 -41.46 53.13 19.34
N SER A 890 -41.52 54.47 19.37
CA SER A 890 -40.36 55.32 18.98
C SER A 890 -39.29 55.42 20.08
N GLN A 891 -39.69 55.38 21.37
CA GLN A 891 -38.76 55.37 22.51
C GLN A 891 -38.20 53.98 22.82
N MET A 892 -38.97 52.90 22.60
CA MET A 892 -38.45 51.54 22.75
C MET A 892 -37.43 51.19 21.66
N CYS A 893 -37.65 51.64 20.42
CA CYS A 893 -36.75 51.32 19.29
C CYS A 893 -35.34 51.96 19.45
N THR A 894 -35.25 53.13 20.09
CA THR A 894 -33.97 53.82 20.33
C THR A 894 -33.18 53.24 21.51
N GLN A 895 -33.85 52.78 22.58
CA GLN A 895 -33.17 52.05 23.67
C GLN A 895 -32.75 50.64 23.22
N GLN A 896 -33.58 49.95 22.44
CA GLN A 896 -33.28 48.60 21.94
C GLN A 896 -32.09 48.61 20.97
N ALA A 897 -32.02 49.59 20.06
CA ALA A 897 -30.86 49.77 19.18
C ALA A 897 -29.54 50.06 19.93
N GLY A 898 -29.60 50.78 21.05
CA GLY A 898 -28.44 51.03 21.92
C GLY A 898 -27.93 49.76 22.62
N SER A 899 -28.85 48.97 23.18
CA SER A 899 -28.52 47.69 23.82
C SER A 899 -28.01 46.66 22.81
N ASP A 900 -28.63 46.59 21.63
CA ASP A 900 -28.20 45.69 20.54
C ASP A 900 -26.79 46.06 20.05
N ARG A 901 -26.45 47.35 20.00
CA ARG A 901 -25.10 47.83 19.64
C ARG A 901 -24.05 47.45 20.68
N GLU A 902 -24.34 47.60 21.98
CA GLU A 902 -23.40 47.18 23.04
C GLU A 902 -23.25 45.66 23.09
N LEU A 903 -24.34 44.91 22.87
CA LEU A 903 -24.28 43.46 22.72
C LEU A 903 -23.46 43.04 21.50
N ALA A 904 -23.61 43.71 20.36
CA ALA A 904 -22.82 43.48 19.15
C ALA A 904 -21.33 43.73 19.39
N LYS A 905 -20.95 44.80 20.10
CA LYS A 905 -19.57 45.05 20.53
C LYS A 905 -19.04 43.93 21.43
N ALA A 906 -19.83 43.51 22.42
CA ALA A 906 -19.44 42.44 23.33
C ALA A 906 -19.25 41.10 22.60
N LEU A 907 -20.17 40.76 21.69
CA LEU A 907 -20.08 39.57 20.85
C LEU A 907 -18.87 39.64 19.91
N LYS A 908 -18.55 40.81 19.34
CA LYS A 908 -17.36 41.02 18.52
C LYS A 908 -16.07 40.74 19.29
N VAL A 909 -15.93 41.32 20.48
CA VAL A 909 -14.77 41.05 21.35
C VAL A 909 -14.71 39.57 21.74
N PHE A 910 -15.86 38.96 22.09
CA PHE A 910 -15.94 37.55 22.44
C PHE A 910 -15.51 36.64 21.29
N TYR A 911 -16.04 36.83 20.07
CA TYR A 911 -15.69 35.98 18.93
C TYR A 911 -14.23 36.16 18.48
N GLN A 912 -13.70 37.38 18.51
CA GLN A 912 -12.26 37.60 18.27
C GLN A 912 -11.39 36.87 19.31
N SER A 913 -11.80 36.91 20.58
CA SER A 913 -11.10 36.19 21.65
C SER A 913 -11.22 34.67 21.50
N MET A 914 -12.38 34.18 21.04
CA MET A 914 -12.59 32.75 20.76
C MET A 914 -11.82 32.24 19.56
N ASN A 915 -11.63 33.05 18.51
CA ASN A 915 -10.71 32.73 17.40
C ASN A 915 -9.27 32.65 17.91
N THR A 916 -8.85 33.60 18.74
CA THR A 916 -7.53 33.59 19.39
C THR A 916 -7.35 32.34 20.26
N ALA A 917 -8.36 31.98 21.06
CA ALA A 917 -8.35 30.78 21.89
C ALA A 917 -8.29 29.50 21.05
N ARG A 918 -8.99 29.44 19.90
CA ARG A 918 -8.83 28.35 18.93
C ARG A 918 -7.41 28.29 18.40
N GLY A 919 -6.82 29.41 18.00
CA GLY A 919 -5.42 29.50 17.57
C GLY A 919 -4.45 28.97 18.63
N GLN A 920 -4.61 29.39 19.89
CA GLN A 920 -3.81 28.90 21.02
C GLN A 920 -4.02 27.40 21.27
N LEU A 921 -5.25 26.91 21.18
CA LEU A 921 -5.54 25.47 21.28
C LEU A 921 -4.87 24.68 20.15
N PHE A 922 -4.83 25.23 18.93
CA PHE A 922 -4.08 24.64 17.82
C PHE A 922 -2.57 24.63 18.10
N ARG A 923 -1.99 25.71 18.64
CA ARG A 923 -0.57 25.73 19.06
C ARG A 923 -0.30 24.69 20.16
N LEU A 924 -1.17 24.60 21.17
CA LEU A 924 -1.08 23.60 22.26
C LEU A 924 -1.13 22.16 21.75
N ARG A 925 -1.98 21.89 20.75
CA ARG A 925 -2.06 20.58 20.09
C ARG A 925 -0.80 20.25 19.28
N ARG A 926 -0.06 21.26 18.81
CA ARG A 926 1.14 21.11 17.98
C ARG A 926 2.46 21.15 18.77
N HIS A 927 2.45 21.54 20.05
CA HIS A 927 3.67 21.71 20.86
C HIS A 927 4.25 20.34 21.28
N GLN A 928 5.37 19.94 20.66
CA GLN A 928 6.03 18.64 20.88
C GLN A 928 7.17 18.70 21.93
N PRO A 929 7.38 17.63 22.72
CA PRO A 929 8.46 17.57 23.69
C PRO A 929 9.85 17.58 23.03
N PRO A 930 10.82 18.32 23.59
CA PRO A 930 12.19 18.36 23.07
C PRO A 930 12.92 17.03 23.28
N GLU A 931 13.87 16.73 22.40
CA GLU A 931 14.57 15.43 22.36
C GLU A 931 15.58 15.22 23.49
N VAL A 932 15.99 16.30 24.17
CA VAL A 932 17.00 16.26 25.24
C VAL A 932 16.30 16.18 26.59
N ASP A 933 16.61 15.15 27.37
CA ASP A 933 15.99 14.85 28.67
C ASP A 933 16.00 16.05 29.64
N GLN A 934 17.06 16.88 29.59
CA GLN A 934 17.20 18.07 30.43
C GLN A 934 16.22 19.21 30.06
N MET A 935 15.66 19.20 28.85
CA MET A 935 14.69 20.19 28.36
C MET A 935 13.23 19.78 28.60
N LEU A 936 12.97 18.55 29.06
CA LEU A 936 11.62 18.07 29.37
C LEU A 936 10.94 18.88 30.49
N ARG A 937 11.67 19.25 31.55
CA ARG A 937 11.11 20.08 32.63
C ARG A 937 10.70 21.48 32.15
N PRO A 938 11.58 22.25 31.47
CA PRO A 938 11.20 23.50 30.83
C PRO A 938 10.01 23.35 29.88
N PHE A 939 9.98 22.28 29.07
CA PHE A 939 8.88 22.00 28.15
C PHE A 939 7.56 21.75 28.87
N ILE A 940 7.53 20.90 29.90
CA ILE A 940 6.33 20.65 30.70
C ILE A 940 5.84 21.95 31.33
N HIS A 941 6.76 22.78 31.85
CA HIS A 941 6.42 24.06 32.43
C HIS A 941 5.81 25.02 31.40
N GLN A 942 6.42 25.13 30.21
CA GLN A 942 5.92 25.95 29.11
C GLN A 942 4.57 25.47 28.61
N ARG A 943 4.37 24.16 28.45
CA ARG A 943 3.09 23.57 28.04
C ARG A 943 2.01 23.79 29.09
N SER A 944 2.32 23.63 30.37
CA SER A 944 1.40 23.96 31.47
C SER A 944 1.05 25.45 31.49
N GLN A 945 2.02 26.33 31.22
CA GLN A 945 1.77 27.77 31.10
C GLN A 945 0.82 28.08 29.93
N MET A 946 1.05 27.48 28.75
CA MET A 946 0.15 27.65 27.61
C MET A 946 -1.28 27.16 27.91
N PHE A 947 -1.43 26.02 28.62
CA PHE A 947 -2.75 25.54 29.05
C PHE A 947 -3.43 26.52 30.02
N LYS A 948 -2.66 27.11 30.93
CA LYS A 948 -3.15 28.11 31.86
C LYS A 948 -3.59 29.37 31.10
N ASP A 949 -2.75 29.89 30.21
CA ASP A 949 -3.06 31.07 29.39
C ASP A 949 -4.33 30.86 28.54
N LEU A 950 -4.51 29.65 27.98
CA LEU A 950 -5.74 29.29 27.26
C LEU A 950 -6.98 29.26 28.18
N GLY A 951 -6.82 28.71 29.39
CA GLY A 951 -7.86 28.70 30.41
C GLY A 951 -8.27 30.11 30.81
N ASP A 952 -7.29 30.93 31.18
CA ASP A 952 -7.44 32.32 31.61
C ASP A 952 -8.10 33.16 30.49
N LEU A 953 -7.69 32.99 29.22
CA LEU A 953 -8.30 33.66 28.08
C LEU A 953 -9.78 33.29 27.91
N ARG A 954 -10.12 31.99 28.02
CA ARG A 954 -11.52 31.52 27.89
C ARG A 954 -12.38 32.03 29.04
N GLU A 955 -11.89 31.94 30.27
CA GLU A 955 -12.60 32.43 31.45
C GLU A 955 -12.80 33.94 31.39
N SER A 956 -11.75 34.70 31.08
CA SER A 956 -11.82 36.16 30.92
C SER A 956 -12.83 36.54 29.84
N SER A 957 -12.79 35.89 28.67
CA SER A 957 -13.73 36.18 27.57
C SER A 957 -15.19 35.89 27.95
N LEU A 958 -15.44 34.78 28.63
CA LEU A 958 -16.77 34.42 29.14
C LEU A 958 -17.24 35.37 30.22
N TRP A 959 -16.35 35.77 31.13
CA TRP A 959 -16.65 36.70 32.21
C TRP A 959 -17.00 38.08 31.65
N THR A 960 -16.22 38.60 30.71
CA THR A 960 -16.51 39.88 30.04
C THR A 960 -17.86 39.84 29.33
N LEU A 961 -18.13 38.78 28.54
CA LEU A 961 -19.43 38.63 27.89
C LEU A 961 -20.58 38.56 28.91
N LYS A 962 -20.40 37.81 30.00
CA LYS A 962 -21.40 37.68 31.06
C LYS A 962 -21.65 39.00 31.78
N MET A 963 -20.60 39.78 32.07
CA MET A 963 -20.76 41.10 32.69
C MET A 963 -21.49 42.07 31.76
N THR A 964 -21.19 42.06 30.46
CA THR A 964 -21.91 42.90 29.49
C THR A 964 -23.36 42.47 29.27
N LEU A 965 -23.71 41.20 29.48
CA LEU A 965 -25.10 40.72 29.45
C LEU A 965 -25.87 41.02 30.74
N LEU A 966 -25.18 41.29 31.85
CA LEU A 966 -25.77 41.63 33.13
C LEU A 966 -25.98 43.14 33.30
N LEU A 967 -25.17 43.95 32.61
CA LEU A 967 -25.35 45.38 32.42
C LEU A 967 -26.42 45.63 31.36
#